data_AF-A0A953BSS3-F1
#
_entry.id   AF-A0A953BSS3-F1
#
_cell.length_a   1.000
_cell.length_b   1.000
_cell.length_c   1.000
_cell.angle_alpha   90.00
_cell.angle_beta   90.00
_cell.angle_gamma   90.00
#
_symmetry.space_group_name_H-M   'P 1'
#
loop_
_entity.id
_entity.type
_entity.pdbx_description
1 polymer ?
#
loop_
_entity_poly.entity_id
_entity_poly.type
_entity_poly.pdbx_seq_one_letter_code
_entity_poly.pdbx_strand_id
1 'polypeptide(L)'
;MRNDTHPSVLGQVKAIAFALSLCCIGAAAAQPAADSPTIAGAWRVWREALHARAASLDPRDLAERERELSAWLDGLDRRIPVPPAALADVPEFGPAMHQAARAQRESALGRIVARVHPQAPLLDDPAIETDTRAAVTRLNTWYSRAEAFAADFHAARAALDAGFTLEEGGEASPRAVIARWTRDGLLREPAVARAVAPIIERIDALDAVSRLTDSAALLAAARSAGTAHPERLFAAWRRLGERPASPWPAGAQDLQAEVGLRAELLDAAAAIGNKPRAAALAEEVSIAQRQRLVRVLNTSTDDDMLRAAVAAMGAFDVDSSVLDGRVRYNLLLLALKDDVADRADHAARARVLAFIEQAGALPGGVAHLAGALPTVRLLESIALGAAAPVPSADPQRHGPAALDLMPDERDGRIVFVLRAADGNSDVVFEFTRISTGRGDAFVTTHEITVGQVGAIIAQRGAERALAEVQPHFSPLNDTRAGPRAWVWGSDAHGLPVVQPAPSWLSPSAILAGADYPPGQAPARPGPDSPMQHLRPAAAAYIASLLNCRLPTVAEWQALAAAEDPQVRPGLTNLRDARWGQYREHLANRAAAGRLARSPGEGAFIPAGFPFAFDAGETLAWDDGWLFFAPVAVGTQDATPHVLGNVAEFVTVDVWPVAKNNVDAVRWAAKNAQQLRVIGGSALFHLQMDPFVAHEIDVIDSNEGFADVGFRMAFAAPARSPAGDIASAVLGVLTPTPYLKPR
;
A
#
# COMPACT_ATOMS: atom_id res chain seq x y z
N MET A 1 -40.33 -46.47 -104.50
CA MET A 1 -40.41 -47.80 -105.17
C MET A 1 -39.83 -48.81 -104.20
N ARG A 2 -40.68 -49.66 -103.59
CA ARG A 2 -40.70 -51.14 -103.69
C ARG A 2 -39.33 -51.80 -103.45
N ASN A 3 -39.14 -52.85 -102.66
CA ASN A 3 -40.01 -53.73 -101.88
C ASN A 3 -39.12 -54.56 -100.93
N ASP A 4 -39.70 -54.95 -99.78
CA ASP A 4 -39.57 -56.22 -99.05
C ASP A 4 -38.32 -57.09 -99.18
N THR A 5 -37.73 -57.48 -98.04
CA THR A 5 -37.91 -58.83 -97.43
C THR A 5 -36.99 -59.03 -96.20
N HIS A 6 -37.60 -59.32 -95.04
CA HIS A 6 -37.02 -60.14 -93.94
C HIS A 6 -37.12 -61.62 -94.35
N PRO A 7 -36.25 -62.57 -93.92
CA PRO A 7 -36.04 -63.03 -92.52
C PRO A 7 -34.54 -63.38 -92.23
N SER A 8 -34.01 -63.85 -91.09
CA SER A 8 -34.50 -64.86 -90.13
C SER A 8 -33.73 -64.84 -88.79
N VAL A 9 -34.47 -65.21 -87.75
CA VAL A 9 -34.17 -65.26 -86.31
C VAL A 9 -33.49 -66.59 -85.90
N LEU A 10 -32.28 -66.90 -86.38
CA LEU A 10 -31.64 -68.18 -86.00
C LEU A 10 -30.11 -68.17 -85.92
N GLY A 11 -29.50 -67.02 -85.60
CA GLY A 11 -28.06 -66.89 -85.37
C GLY A 11 -27.62 -66.46 -83.97
N GLN A 12 -28.53 -65.99 -83.11
CA GLN A 12 -28.17 -65.28 -81.87
C GLN A 12 -28.29 -66.08 -80.56
N VAL A 13 -28.62 -67.37 -80.60
CA VAL A 13 -28.77 -68.20 -79.37
C VAL A 13 -27.53 -69.07 -79.07
N LYS A 14 -26.53 -69.14 -79.97
CA LYS A 14 -25.26 -69.87 -79.70
C LYS A 14 -24.08 -69.00 -79.24
N ALA A 15 -24.21 -67.67 -79.27
CA ALA A 15 -23.16 -66.77 -78.78
C ALA A 15 -23.32 -66.36 -77.30
N ILE A 16 -24.51 -66.57 -76.70
CA ILE A 16 -24.76 -66.23 -75.28
C ILE A 16 -24.53 -67.44 -74.34
N ALA A 17 -24.69 -68.68 -74.84
CA ALA A 17 -24.44 -69.88 -74.04
C ALA A 17 -22.94 -70.22 -73.88
N PHE A 18 -22.07 -69.76 -74.79
CA PHE A 18 -20.61 -69.94 -74.65
C PHE A 18 -19.95 -68.82 -73.82
N ALA A 19 -20.60 -67.66 -73.70
CA ALA A 19 -20.18 -66.58 -72.81
C ALA A 19 -20.61 -66.80 -71.34
N LEU A 20 -21.68 -67.57 -71.09
CA LEU A 20 -22.14 -67.87 -69.73
C LEU A 20 -21.52 -69.14 -69.12
N SER A 21 -20.91 -70.02 -69.91
CA SER A 21 -20.23 -71.23 -69.39
C SER A 21 -18.74 -71.04 -69.05
N LEU A 22 -18.16 -69.87 -69.37
CA LEU A 22 -16.84 -69.42 -68.91
C LEU A 22 -16.92 -68.57 -67.61
N CYS A 23 -18.12 -68.26 -67.12
CA CYS A 23 -18.34 -67.50 -65.87
C CYS A 23 -18.37 -68.35 -64.59
N CYS A 24 -18.18 -69.67 -64.67
CA CYS A 24 -18.34 -70.56 -63.50
C CYS A 24 -17.06 -71.24 -62.99
N ILE A 25 -15.86 -70.85 -63.46
CA ILE A 25 -14.60 -71.30 -62.85
C ILE A 25 -13.69 -70.10 -62.65
N GLY A 26 -13.93 -69.40 -61.55
CA GLY A 26 -13.12 -68.30 -61.07
C GLY A 26 -13.77 -67.80 -59.78
N ALA A 27 -13.74 -68.61 -58.73
CA ALA A 27 -14.06 -68.11 -57.40
C ALA A 27 -13.05 -66.99 -57.13
N ALA A 28 -13.48 -65.73 -57.24
CA ALA A 28 -12.65 -64.58 -56.94
C ALA A 28 -12.05 -64.81 -55.56
N ALA A 29 -10.72 -64.73 -55.45
CA ALA A 29 -10.05 -64.89 -54.17
C ALA A 29 -10.69 -63.91 -53.17
N ALA A 30 -11.14 -64.43 -52.03
CA ALA A 30 -11.76 -63.62 -51.00
C ALA A 30 -10.77 -62.52 -50.59
N GLN A 31 -11.25 -61.29 -50.47
CA GLN A 31 -10.46 -60.20 -49.93
C GLN A 31 -9.93 -60.62 -48.54
N PRO A 32 -8.65 -60.32 -48.20
CA PRO A 32 -8.11 -60.63 -46.89
C PRO A 32 -9.04 -60.11 -45.80
N ALA A 33 -9.23 -60.91 -44.76
CA ALA A 33 -10.13 -60.60 -43.64
C ALA A 33 -9.52 -59.57 -42.67
N ALA A 34 -8.42 -58.93 -43.06
CA ALA A 34 -7.65 -58.02 -42.24
C ALA A 34 -8.42 -56.73 -41.92
N ASP A 35 -8.43 -56.36 -40.63
CA ASP A 35 -8.99 -55.10 -40.13
C ASP A 35 -8.06 -53.89 -40.38
N SER A 36 -6.91 -54.10 -41.03
CA SER A 36 -5.91 -53.07 -41.32
C SER A 36 -6.17 -52.37 -42.66
N PRO A 37 -6.39 -51.04 -42.67
CA PRO A 37 -6.46 -50.25 -43.91
C PRO A 37 -5.21 -50.38 -44.78
N THR A 38 -4.02 -50.51 -44.18
CA THR A 38 -2.76 -50.69 -44.91
C THR A 38 -2.73 -52.01 -45.66
N ILE A 39 -3.14 -53.11 -45.01
CA ILE A 39 -3.19 -54.44 -45.64
C ILE A 39 -4.25 -54.48 -46.74
N ALA A 40 -5.44 -53.92 -46.50
CA ALA A 40 -6.49 -53.80 -47.52
C ALA A 40 -6.04 -52.97 -48.73
N GLY A 41 -5.29 -51.89 -48.50
CA GLY A 41 -4.68 -51.07 -49.54
C GLY A 41 -3.63 -51.84 -50.35
N ALA A 42 -2.73 -52.53 -49.67
CA ALA A 42 -1.68 -53.36 -50.28
C ALA A 42 -2.28 -54.46 -51.17
N TRP A 43 -3.27 -55.18 -50.66
CA TRP A 43 -4.00 -56.23 -51.39
C TRP A 43 -4.52 -55.72 -52.72
N ARG A 44 -5.24 -54.59 -52.73
CA ARG A 44 -5.82 -54.03 -53.95
C ARG A 44 -4.75 -53.70 -54.99
N VAL A 45 -3.70 -52.98 -54.59
CA VAL A 45 -2.61 -52.56 -55.49
C VAL A 45 -1.87 -53.77 -56.05
N TRP A 46 -1.55 -54.74 -55.21
CA TRP A 46 -0.77 -55.91 -55.60
C TRP A 46 -1.59 -56.91 -56.42
N ARG A 47 -2.87 -57.09 -56.11
CA ARG A 47 -3.79 -57.88 -56.93
C ARG A 47 -3.93 -57.29 -58.33
N GLU A 48 -4.12 -55.98 -58.45
CA GLU A 48 -4.16 -55.28 -59.75
C GLU A 48 -2.84 -55.47 -60.52
N ALA A 49 -1.69 -55.38 -59.84
CA ALA A 49 -0.39 -55.64 -60.45
C ALA A 49 -0.23 -57.10 -60.92
N LEU A 50 -0.73 -58.08 -60.16
CA LEU A 50 -0.76 -59.49 -60.57
C LEU A 50 -1.65 -59.71 -61.80
N HIS A 51 -2.85 -59.14 -61.82
CA HIS A 51 -3.75 -59.22 -62.99
C HIS A 51 -3.14 -58.55 -64.22
N ALA A 52 -2.44 -57.43 -64.08
CA ALA A 52 -1.78 -56.77 -65.21
C ALA A 52 -0.69 -57.68 -65.85
N ARG A 53 -0.07 -58.57 -65.06
CA ARG A 53 0.88 -59.58 -65.55
C ARG A 53 0.20 -60.86 -66.06
N ALA A 54 -1.10 -61.04 -65.80
CA ALA A 54 -1.82 -62.28 -66.10
C ALA A 54 -1.96 -62.58 -67.60
N ALA A 55 -1.70 -61.62 -68.50
CA ALA A 55 -1.68 -61.86 -69.94
C ALA A 55 -0.70 -62.98 -70.38
N SER A 56 0.23 -63.36 -69.50
CA SER A 56 1.21 -64.44 -69.72
C SER A 56 1.14 -65.60 -68.72
N LEU A 57 0.12 -65.69 -67.86
CA LEU A 57 -0.01 -66.73 -66.83
C LEU A 57 -1.24 -67.62 -67.07
N ASP A 58 -1.17 -68.90 -66.70
CA ASP A 58 -2.36 -69.77 -66.66
C ASP A 58 -3.35 -69.20 -65.62
N PRO A 59 -4.66 -69.13 -65.90
CA PRO A 59 -5.66 -68.69 -64.93
C PRO A 59 -5.61 -69.41 -63.57
N ARG A 60 -5.17 -70.67 -63.54
CA ARG A 60 -4.97 -71.44 -62.30
C ARG A 60 -3.78 -70.92 -61.50
N ASP A 61 -2.67 -70.61 -62.17
CA ASP A 61 -1.48 -70.03 -61.54
C ASP A 61 -1.76 -68.64 -60.97
N LEU A 62 -2.57 -67.84 -61.66
CA LEU A 62 -3.02 -66.54 -61.16
C LEU A 62 -3.86 -66.68 -59.88
N ALA A 63 -4.84 -67.58 -59.89
CA ALA A 63 -5.70 -67.82 -58.73
C ALA A 63 -4.94 -68.44 -57.54
N GLU A 64 -3.89 -69.22 -57.79
CA GLU A 64 -2.98 -69.70 -56.74
C GLU A 64 -2.16 -68.55 -56.15
N ARG A 65 -1.55 -67.70 -56.98
CA ARG A 65 -0.78 -66.54 -56.51
C ARG A 65 -1.63 -65.51 -55.77
N GLU A 66 -2.88 -65.30 -56.18
CA GLU A 66 -3.81 -64.45 -55.43
C GLU A 66 -4.12 -65.02 -54.04
N ARG A 67 -4.31 -66.34 -53.95
CA ARG A 67 -4.53 -67.02 -52.65
C ARG A 67 -3.29 -66.95 -51.77
N GLU A 68 -2.10 -67.18 -52.32
CA GLU A 68 -0.82 -67.06 -51.61
C GLU A 68 -0.62 -65.63 -51.09
N LEU A 69 -0.89 -64.63 -51.94
CA LEU A 69 -0.77 -63.23 -51.57
C LEU A 69 -1.75 -62.84 -50.45
N SER A 70 -3.02 -63.23 -50.57
CA SER A 70 -4.03 -62.97 -49.53
C SER A 70 -3.65 -63.66 -48.22
N ALA A 71 -3.25 -64.94 -48.28
CA ALA A 71 -2.86 -65.70 -47.11
C ALA A 71 -1.61 -65.12 -46.44
N TRP A 72 -0.64 -64.64 -47.21
CA TRP A 72 0.55 -63.97 -46.69
C TRP A 72 0.20 -62.64 -46.02
N LEU A 73 -0.66 -61.82 -46.64
CA LEU A 73 -1.11 -60.55 -46.06
C LEU A 73 -1.90 -60.77 -44.76
N ASP A 74 -2.82 -61.74 -44.72
CA ASP A 74 -3.54 -62.14 -43.51
C ASP A 74 -2.60 -62.71 -42.44
N GLY A 75 -1.54 -63.41 -42.86
CA GLY A 75 -0.49 -63.92 -41.96
C GLY A 75 0.39 -62.81 -41.40
N LEU A 76 0.71 -61.79 -42.20
CA LEU A 76 1.43 -60.61 -41.73
C LEU A 76 0.59 -59.80 -40.74
N ASP A 77 -0.69 -59.55 -41.06
CA ASP A 77 -1.60 -58.80 -40.18
C ASP A 77 -1.73 -59.47 -38.80
N ARG A 78 -1.89 -60.81 -38.77
CA ARG A 78 -1.96 -61.59 -37.53
C ARG A 78 -0.66 -61.62 -36.71
N ARG A 79 0.50 -61.53 -37.37
CA ARG A 79 1.82 -61.52 -36.68
C ARG A 79 2.12 -60.18 -36.03
N ILE A 80 1.61 -59.09 -36.58
CA ILE A 80 1.80 -57.75 -36.00
C ILE A 80 0.80 -57.53 -34.86
N PRO A 81 1.28 -57.30 -33.61
CA PRO A 81 0.42 -57.26 -32.44
C PRO A 81 -0.61 -56.13 -32.54
N VAL A 82 -1.86 -56.48 -32.26
CA VAL A 82 -2.95 -55.51 -32.12
C VAL A 82 -2.79 -54.72 -30.82
N PRO A 83 -3.26 -53.46 -30.77
CA PRO A 83 -3.25 -52.68 -29.53
C PRO A 83 -3.97 -53.41 -28.40
N PRO A 84 -3.42 -53.43 -27.17
CA PRO A 84 -4.10 -54.00 -26.01
C PRO A 84 -5.43 -53.30 -25.73
N ALA A 85 -6.47 -54.07 -25.40
CA ALA A 85 -7.79 -53.53 -25.04
C ALA A 85 -7.73 -52.61 -23.81
N ALA A 86 -6.82 -52.90 -22.86
CA ALA A 86 -6.60 -52.09 -21.67
C ALA A 86 -6.23 -50.63 -21.98
N LEU A 87 -5.64 -50.34 -23.15
CA LEU A 87 -5.36 -48.97 -23.57
C LEU A 87 -6.64 -48.18 -23.89
N ALA A 88 -7.74 -48.85 -24.25
CA ALA A 88 -9.02 -48.22 -24.54
C ALA A 88 -9.91 -48.06 -23.29
N ASP A 89 -9.64 -48.82 -22.23
CA ASP A 89 -10.48 -48.88 -21.02
C ASP A 89 -10.38 -47.61 -20.15
N VAL A 90 -9.46 -46.69 -20.47
CA VAL A 90 -9.38 -45.39 -19.80
C VAL A 90 -10.31 -44.38 -20.47
N PRO A 91 -11.42 -43.96 -19.83
CA PRO A 91 -12.45 -43.18 -20.52
C PRO A 91 -11.95 -41.85 -21.08
N GLU A 92 -11.04 -41.17 -20.39
CA GLU A 92 -10.65 -39.79 -20.73
C GLU A 92 -9.61 -39.69 -21.86
N PHE A 93 -8.62 -40.60 -21.91
CA PHE A 93 -7.55 -40.56 -22.92
C PHE A 93 -7.35 -41.88 -23.65
N GLY A 94 -7.99 -42.96 -23.22
CA GLY A 94 -7.86 -44.29 -23.81
C GLY A 94 -8.18 -44.33 -25.30
N PRO A 95 -9.23 -43.64 -25.81
CA PRO A 95 -9.47 -43.55 -27.25
C PRO A 95 -8.30 -42.94 -28.03
N ALA A 96 -7.65 -41.90 -27.49
CA ALA A 96 -6.50 -41.25 -28.11
C ALA A 96 -5.25 -42.15 -28.08
N MET A 97 -5.03 -42.84 -26.96
CA MET A 97 -3.92 -43.80 -26.81
C MET A 97 -4.10 -44.99 -27.74
N HIS A 98 -5.31 -45.54 -27.82
CA HIS A 98 -5.66 -46.64 -28.72
C HIS A 98 -5.58 -46.21 -30.19
N GLN A 99 -5.96 -44.97 -30.53
CA GLN A 99 -5.74 -44.41 -31.87
C GLN A 99 -4.25 -44.29 -32.21
N ALA A 100 -3.42 -43.79 -31.29
CA ALA A 100 -1.98 -43.69 -31.48
C ALA A 100 -1.34 -45.09 -31.64
N ALA A 101 -1.78 -46.06 -30.83
CA ALA A 101 -1.38 -47.46 -30.93
C ALA A 101 -1.72 -48.05 -32.30
N ARG A 102 -2.94 -47.82 -32.80
CA ARG A 102 -3.35 -48.21 -34.17
C ARG A 102 -2.49 -47.53 -35.24
N ALA A 103 -2.21 -46.24 -35.12
CA ALA A 103 -1.37 -45.52 -36.08
C ALA A 103 0.07 -46.07 -36.11
N GLN A 104 0.64 -46.42 -34.95
CA GLN A 104 1.96 -47.07 -34.86
C GLN A 104 1.97 -48.44 -35.53
N ARG A 105 0.90 -49.24 -35.32
CA ARG A 105 0.71 -50.53 -36.00
C ARG A 105 0.62 -50.38 -37.51
N GLU A 106 -0.23 -49.47 -38.00
CA GLU A 106 -0.40 -49.20 -39.43
C GLU A 106 0.91 -48.69 -40.07
N SER A 107 1.66 -47.83 -39.38
CA SER A 107 2.97 -47.37 -39.83
C SER A 107 3.97 -48.53 -39.94
N ALA A 108 3.95 -49.47 -38.99
CA ALA A 108 4.81 -50.66 -39.03
C ALA A 108 4.46 -51.58 -40.19
N LEU A 109 3.17 -51.87 -40.39
CA LEU A 109 2.67 -52.63 -41.53
C LEU A 109 3.05 -51.96 -42.85
N GLY A 110 2.88 -50.64 -42.96
CA GLY A 110 3.20 -49.88 -44.16
C GLY A 110 4.68 -49.96 -44.53
N ARG A 111 5.58 -49.93 -43.53
CA ARG A 111 7.03 -50.11 -43.76
C ARG A 111 7.38 -51.51 -44.26
N ILE A 112 6.73 -52.55 -43.73
CA ILE A 112 6.99 -53.94 -44.14
C ILE A 112 6.45 -54.16 -45.56
N VAL A 113 5.20 -53.74 -45.82
CA VAL A 113 4.56 -53.82 -47.13
C VAL A 113 5.37 -53.05 -48.19
N ALA A 114 5.85 -51.84 -47.88
CA ALA A 114 6.61 -51.03 -48.84
C ALA A 114 7.93 -51.66 -49.31
N ARG A 115 8.46 -52.68 -48.60
CA ARG A 115 9.65 -53.42 -49.03
C ARG A 115 9.35 -54.52 -50.05
N VAL A 116 8.10 -54.95 -50.13
CA VAL A 116 7.69 -55.99 -51.08
C VAL A 116 7.35 -55.31 -52.40
N HIS A 117 8.03 -55.72 -53.47
CA HIS A 117 7.78 -55.16 -54.79
C HIS A 117 6.41 -55.62 -55.31
N PRO A 118 5.47 -54.72 -55.63
CA PRO A 118 4.11 -55.08 -56.06
C PRO A 118 4.06 -56.03 -57.24
N GLN A 119 5.01 -55.90 -58.17
CA GLN A 119 5.03 -56.70 -59.38
C GLN A 119 5.70 -58.05 -59.19
N ALA A 120 6.52 -58.27 -58.18
CA ALA A 120 7.25 -59.52 -57.96
C ALA A 120 7.46 -59.74 -56.46
N PRO A 121 6.40 -60.07 -55.72
CA PRO A 121 6.49 -60.18 -54.27
C PRO A 121 7.35 -61.40 -53.91
N LEU A 122 8.57 -61.16 -53.42
CA LEU A 122 9.38 -62.18 -52.78
C LEU A 122 8.87 -62.35 -51.34
N LEU A 123 7.81 -63.15 -51.20
CA LEU A 123 7.08 -63.33 -49.94
C LEU A 123 7.94 -63.99 -48.83
N ASP A 124 8.99 -64.72 -49.22
CA ASP A 124 9.92 -65.44 -48.34
C ASP A 124 11.25 -64.69 -48.12
N ASP A 125 11.33 -63.39 -48.41
CA ASP A 125 12.56 -62.61 -48.18
C ASP A 125 12.92 -62.56 -46.68
N PRO A 126 14.10 -63.06 -46.25
CA PRO A 126 14.55 -62.99 -44.85
C PRO A 126 14.60 -61.58 -44.27
N ALA A 127 14.73 -60.55 -45.12
CA ALA A 127 14.66 -59.16 -44.70
C ALA A 127 13.26 -58.78 -44.18
N ILE A 128 12.19 -59.25 -44.82
CA ILE A 128 10.80 -59.03 -44.37
C ILE A 128 10.59 -59.66 -43.00
N GLU A 129 11.07 -60.89 -42.79
CA GLU A 129 10.93 -61.56 -41.50
C GLU A 129 11.74 -60.84 -40.40
N THR A 130 12.90 -60.30 -40.75
CA THR A 130 13.71 -59.47 -39.85
C THR A 130 12.99 -58.17 -39.48
N ASP A 131 12.38 -57.48 -40.46
CA ASP A 131 11.61 -56.26 -40.21
C ASP A 131 10.33 -56.53 -39.42
N THR A 132 9.67 -57.65 -39.68
CA THR A 132 8.48 -58.11 -38.97
C THR A 132 8.81 -58.32 -37.50
N ARG A 133 9.85 -59.10 -37.18
CA ARG A 133 10.31 -59.30 -35.80
C ARG A 133 10.69 -57.98 -35.13
N ALA A 134 11.43 -57.12 -35.82
CA ALA A 134 11.81 -55.81 -35.30
C ALA A 134 10.59 -54.90 -35.06
N ALA A 135 9.56 -54.96 -35.92
CA ALA A 135 8.30 -54.24 -35.74
C ALA A 135 7.52 -54.76 -34.53
N VAL A 136 7.41 -56.09 -34.36
CA VAL A 136 6.77 -56.72 -33.20
C VAL A 136 7.45 -56.28 -31.91
N THR A 137 8.78 -56.36 -31.82
CA THR A 137 9.52 -55.90 -30.63
C THR A 137 9.26 -54.42 -30.34
N ARG A 138 9.38 -53.55 -31.35
CA ARG A 138 9.15 -52.10 -31.17
C ARG A 138 7.72 -51.79 -30.72
N LEU A 139 6.72 -52.45 -31.30
CA LEU A 139 5.31 -52.25 -30.94
C LEU A 139 5.04 -52.74 -29.52
N ASN A 140 5.51 -53.93 -29.14
CA ASN A 140 5.35 -54.41 -27.77
C ASN A 140 6.03 -53.49 -26.75
N THR A 141 7.25 -53.01 -27.01
CA THR A 141 7.91 -52.01 -26.16
C THR A 141 7.15 -50.69 -26.09
N TRP A 142 6.50 -50.28 -27.19
CA TRP A 142 5.65 -49.09 -27.18
C TRP A 142 4.36 -49.33 -26.38
N TYR A 143 3.69 -50.48 -26.55
CA TYR A 143 2.48 -50.83 -25.80
C TYR A 143 2.73 -50.91 -24.29
N SER A 144 3.81 -51.57 -23.85
CA SER A 144 4.14 -51.61 -22.41
C SER A 144 4.41 -50.23 -21.81
N ARG A 145 5.03 -49.32 -22.59
CA ARG A 145 5.19 -47.92 -22.15
C ARG A 145 3.85 -47.18 -22.09
N ALA A 146 2.96 -47.41 -23.05
CA ALA A 146 1.63 -46.83 -23.06
C ALA A 146 0.76 -47.31 -21.88
N GLU A 147 0.87 -48.58 -21.48
CA GLU A 147 0.20 -49.12 -20.29
C GLU A 147 0.76 -48.52 -18.99
N ALA A 148 2.09 -48.42 -18.87
CA ALA A 148 2.72 -47.75 -17.72
C ALA A 148 2.31 -46.27 -17.63
N PHE A 149 2.28 -45.58 -18.78
CA PHE A 149 1.78 -44.21 -18.87
C PHE A 149 0.32 -44.08 -18.42
N ALA A 150 -0.53 -45.05 -18.76
CA ALA A 150 -1.91 -45.05 -18.34
C ALA A 150 -2.08 -45.17 -16.81
N ALA A 151 -1.31 -46.06 -16.20
CA ALA A 151 -1.26 -46.19 -14.75
C ALA A 151 -0.76 -44.89 -14.08
N ASP A 152 0.33 -44.31 -14.61
CA ASP A 152 0.87 -43.03 -14.15
C ASP A 152 -0.15 -41.89 -14.29
N PHE A 153 -0.96 -41.86 -15.36
CA PHE A 153 -1.98 -40.83 -15.57
C PHE A 153 -3.05 -40.87 -14.49
N HIS A 154 -3.55 -42.07 -14.18
CA HIS A 154 -4.51 -42.25 -13.09
C HIS A 154 -3.91 -41.89 -11.74
N ALA A 155 -2.65 -42.27 -11.50
CA ALA A 155 -1.95 -41.93 -10.26
C ALA A 155 -1.78 -40.41 -10.10
N ALA A 156 -1.30 -39.71 -11.14
CA ALA A 156 -1.13 -38.26 -11.11
C ALA A 156 -2.46 -37.54 -10.92
N ARG A 157 -3.51 -37.94 -11.63
CA ARG A 157 -4.85 -37.36 -11.44
C ARG A 157 -5.37 -37.60 -10.04
N ALA A 158 -5.31 -38.82 -9.53
CA ALA A 158 -5.75 -39.16 -8.18
C ALA A 158 -4.97 -38.37 -7.12
N ALA A 159 -3.67 -38.14 -7.32
CA ALA A 159 -2.85 -37.32 -6.45
C ALA A 159 -3.31 -35.84 -6.48
N LEU A 160 -3.50 -35.25 -7.66
CA LEU A 160 -4.00 -33.87 -7.79
C LEU A 160 -5.39 -33.72 -7.16
N ASP A 161 -6.32 -34.64 -7.44
CA ASP A 161 -7.67 -34.65 -6.88
C ASP A 161 -7.67 -34.88 -5.37
N ALA A 162 -6.61 -35.48 -4.82
CA ALA A 162 -6.38 -35.64 -3.38
C ALA A 162 -5.56 -34.49 -2.75
N GLY A 163 -5.36 -33.38 -3.48
CA GLY A 163 -4.67 -32.20 -2.98
C GLY A 163 -3.18 -32.40 -2.74
N PHE A 164 -2.51 -33.26 -3.52
CA PHE A 164 -1.06 -33.40 -3.48
C PHE A 164 -0.39 -32.24 -4.23
N THR A 165 0.63 -31.66 -3.63
CA THR A 165 1.53 -30.68 -4.27
C THR A 165 2.54 -31.38 -5.19
N LEU A 166 3.34 -30.60 -5.91
CA LEU A 166 4.27 -31.10 -6.93
C LEU A 166 5.26 -32.16 -6.45
N GLU A 167 5.66 -32.09 -5.18
CA GLU A 167 6.71 -32.93 -4.58
C GLU A 167 6.17 -34.04 -3.68
N GLU A 168 4.89 -33.97 -3.28
CA GLU A 168 4.31 -34.98 -2.40
C GLU A 168 4.12 -36.30 -3.17
N GLY A 169 4.55 -37.42 -2.56
CA GLY A 169 4.41 -38.76 -3.14
C GLY A 169 5.68 -39.37 -3.77
N GLY A 170 6.81 -38.67 -3.74
CA GLY A 170 8.09 -39.21 -4.22
C GLY A 170 8.06 -39.55 -5.72
N GLU A 171 8.32 -40.80 -6.09
CA GLU A 171 8.27 -41.26 -7.49
C GLU A 171 6.87 -41.21 -8.13
N ALA A 172 5.82 -41.11 -7.30
CA ALA A 172 4.44 -40.93 -7.73
C ALA A 172 4.00 -39.45 -7.69
N SER A 173 4.91 -38.52 -7.41
CA SER A 173 4.57 -37.10 -7.40
C SER A 173 4.19 -36.61 -8.80
N PRO A 174 3.32 -35.58 -8.92
CA PRO A 174 2.94 -35.04 -10.22
C PRO A 174 4.15 -34.61 -11.08
N ARG A 175 5.19 -34.06 -10.46
CA ARG A 175 6.42 -33.65 -11.15
C ARG A 175 7.24 -34.86 -11.64
N ALA A 176 7.39 -35.90 -10.82
CA ALA A 176 8.09 -37.12 -11.20
C ALA A 176 7.40 -37.83 -12.37
N VAL A 177 6.07 -37.89 -12.35
CA VAL A 177 5.24 -38.48 -13.41
C VAL A 177 5.43 -37.74 -14.75
N ILE A 178 5.33 -36.41 -14.78
CA ILE A 178 5.57 -35.64 -16.03
C ILE A 178 7.00 -35.84 -16.55
N ALA A 179 7.99 -35.84 -15.66
CA ALA A 179 9.38 -36.04 -16.05
C ALA A 179 9.59 -37.41 -16.72
N ARG A 180 8.91 -38.45 -16.21
CA ARG A 180 8.90 -39.81 -16.80
C ARG A 180 8.21 -39.82 -18.17
N TRP A 181 7.02 -39.21 -18.30
CA TRP A 181 6.31 -39.11 -19.59
C TRP A 181 7.11 -38.41 -20.68
N THR A 182 7.81 -37.34 -20.30
CA THR A 182 8.67 -36.57 -21.20
C THR A 182 9.86 -37.41 -21.67
N ARG A 183 10.49 -38.15 -20.74
CA ARG A 183 11.62 -39.04 -21.02
C ARG A 183 11.23 -40.20 -21.93
N ASP A 184 10.05 -40.78 -21.72
CA ASP A 184 9.59 -41.96 -22.47
C ASP A 184 9.13 -41.62 -23.90
N GLY A 185 8.97 -40.33 -24.20
CA GLY A 185 8.71 -39.80 -25.54
C GLY A 185 7.25 -39.93 -26.01
N LEU A 186 6.35 -40.42 -25.16
CA LEU A 186 4.91 -40.60 -25.49
C LEU A 186 4.19 -39.27 -25.74
N LEU A 187 4.63 -38.19 -25.08
CA LEU A 187 4.10 -36.84 -25.30
C LEU A 187 4.42 -36.26 -26.69
N ARG A 188 5.27 -36.91 -27.49
CA ARG A 188 5.51 -36.52 -28.89
C ARG A 188 4.35 -36.88 -29.81
N GLU A 189 3.47 -37.79 -29.39
CA GLU A 189 2.29 -38.20 -30.14
C GLU A 189 1.18 -37.14 -29.97
N PRO A 190 0.74 -36.43 -31.03
CA PRO A 190 -0.19 -35.30 -30.89
C PRO A 190 -1.53 -35.64 -30.25
N ALA A 191 -2.03 -36.88 -30.46
CA ALA A 191 -3.26 -37.34 -29.85
C ALA A 191 -3.11 -37.55 -28.33
N VAL A 192 -1.98 -38.12 -27.90
CA VAL A 192 -1.67 -38.33 -26.47
C VAL A 192 -1.44 -36.98 -25.80
N ALA A 193 -0.63 -36.11 -26.39
CA ALA A 193 -0.35 -34.78 -25.86
C ALA A 193 -1.63 -33.96 -25.61
N ARG A 194 -2.55 -33.94 -26.58
CA ARG A 194 -3.86 -33.27 -26.41
C ARG A 194 -4.70 -33.90 -25.31
N ALA A 195 -4.70 -35.23 -25.19
CA ALA A 195 -5.54 -35.91 -24.23
C ALA A 195 -5.07 -35.72 -22.78
N VAL A 196 -3.76 -35.57 -22.55
CA VAL A 196 -3.21 -35.31 -21.20
C VAL A 196 -2.99 -33.83 -20.89
N ALA A 197 -3.24 -32.93 -21.85
CA ALA A 197 -3.07 -31.48 -21.67
C ALA A 197 -3.75 -30.94 -20.40
N PRO A 198 -4.99 -31.34 -20.03
CA PRO A 198 -5.62 -30.81 -18.81
C PRO A 198 -4.87 -31.16 -17.51
N ILE A 199 -4.18 -32.30 -17.44
CA ILE A 199 -3.36 -32.68 -16.29
C ILE A 199 -2.05 -31.90 -16.28
N ILE A 200 -1.42 -31.74 -17.44
CA ILE A 200 -0.20 -30.92 -17.59
C ILE A 200 -0.49 -29.48 -17.17
N GLU A 201 -1.60 -28.89 -17.62
CA GLU A 201 -2.01 -27.54 -17.26
C GLU A 201 -2.21 -27.35 -15.75
N ARG A 202 -2.79 -28.35 -15.05
CA ARG A 202 -2.90 -28.33 -13.58
C ARG A 202 -1.53 -28.35 -12.89
N ILE A 203 -0.60 -29.16 -13.41
CA ILE A 203 0.75 -29.28 -12.85
C ILE A 203 1.57 -28.02 -13.14
N ASP A 204 1.46 -27.44 -14.33
CA ASP A 204 2.09 -26.17 -14.67
C ASP A 204 1.54 -25.03 -13.82
N ALA A 205 0.23 -25.02 -13.53
CA ALA A 205 -0.37 -24.05 -12.63
C ALA A 205 0.12 -24.20 -11.18
N LEU A 206 0.33 -25.42 -10.70
CA LEU A 206 1.00 -25.67 -9.41
C LEU A 206 2.45 -25.17 -9.40
N ASP A 207 3.18 -25.41 -10.49
CA ASP A 207 4.57 -24.97 -10.63
C ASP A 207 4.67 -23.43 -10.65
N ALA A 208 3.70 -22.77 -11.29
CA ALA A 208 3.56 -21.31 -11.23
C ALA A 208 3.34 -20.83 -9.78
N VAL A 209 2.47 -21.49 -9.01
CA VAL A 209 2.25 -21.16 -7.57
C VAL A 209 3.55 -21.27 -6.77
N SER A 210 4.37 -22.28 -7.02
CA SER A 210 5.65 -22.46 -6.31
C SER A 210 6.64 -21.30 -6.53
N ARG A 211 6.49 -20.59 -7.65
CA ARG A 211 7.33 -19.44 -8.05
C ARG A 211 6.79 -18.10 -7.56
N LEU A 212 5.57 -18.04 -7.03
CA LEU A 212 5.02 -16.81 -6.46
C LEU A 212 5.70 -16.46 -5.14
N THR A 213 6.00 -15.17 -4.98
CA THR A 213 6.61 -14.61 -3.76
C THR A 213 5.71 -13.58 -3.07
N ASP A 214 4.78 -12.97 -3.81
CA ASP A 214 3.87 -11.93 -3.32
C ASP A 214 2.63 -12.50 -2.60
N SER A 215 2.17 -11.83 -1.54
CA SER A 215 1.04 -12.29 -0.71
C SER A 215 -0.27 -12.21 -1.48
N ALA A 216 -0.49 -11.10 -2.19
CA ALA A 216 -1.73 -10.87 -2.92
C ALA A 216 -1.87 -11.86 -4.09
N ALA A 217 -0.77 -12.14 -4.80
CA ALA A 217 -0.74 -13.14 -5.86
C ALA A 217 -1.03 -14.56 -5.32
N LEU A 218 -0.47 -14.93 -4.17
CA LEU A 218 -0.73 -16.23 -3.54
C LEU A 218 -2.18 -16.35 -3.04
N LEU A 219 -2.73 -15.31 -2.43
CA LEU A 219 -4.14 -15.26 -2.03
C LEU A 219 -5.08 -15.38 -3.24
N ALA A 220 -4.78 -14.68 -4.33
CA ALA A 220 -5.55 -14.77 -5.56
C ALA A 220 -5.48 -16.19 -6.16
N ALA A 221 -4.29 -16.80 -6.17
CA ALA A 221 -4.10 -18.18 -6.62
C ALA A 221 -4.92 -19.16 -5.78
N ALA A 222 -4.89 -19.03 -4.44
CA ALA A 222 -5.68 -19.84 -3.51
C ALA A 222 -7.19 -19.72 -3.79
N ARG A 223 -7.73 -18.49 -3.79
CA ARG A 223 -9.17 -18.24 -3.99
C ARG A 223 -9.67 -18.62 -5.37
N SER A 224 -8.86 -18.42 -6.42
CA SER A 224 -9.23 -18.81 -7.79
C SER A 224 -9.30 -20.33 -7.99
N ALA A 225 -8.57 -21.10 -7.18
CA ALA A 225 -8.57 -22.55 -7.24
C ALA A 225 -9.83 -23.14 -6.58
N GLY A 226 -10.17 -22.66 -5.38
CA GLY A 226 -11.32 -23.12 -4.61
C GLY A 226 -11.33 -24.64 -4.39
N THR A 227 -12.52 -25.22 -4.25
CA THR A 227 -12.71 -26.67 -4.06
C THR A 227 -12.52 -27.48 -5.34
N ALA A 228 -12.50 -26.84 -6.51
CA ALA A 228 -12.32 -27.50 -7.81
C ALA A 228 -10.86 -27.93 -8.07
N HIS A 229 -9.90 -27.22 -7.46
CA HIS A 229 -8.47 -27.49 -7.59
C HIS A 229 -7.80 -27.50 -6.21
N PRO A 230 -8.12 -28.49 -5.35
CA PRO A 230 -7.60 -28.54 -3.98
C PRO A 230 -6.07 -28.49 -3.95
N GLU A 231 -5.39 -29.09 -4.92
CA GLU A 231 -3.94 -29.07 -5.02
C GLU A 231 -3.36 -27.65 -5.06
N ARG A 232 -3.99 -26.75 -5.84
CA ARG A 232 -3.54 -25.37 -6.02
C ARG A 232 -3.87 -24.52 -4.80
N LEU A 233 -5.04 -24.74 -4.20
CA LEU A 233 -5.47 -24.08 -2.97
C LEU A 233 -4.49 -24.36 -1.83
N PHE A 234 -4.20 -25.64 -1.54
CA PHE A 234 -3.26 -26.01 -0.47
C PHE A 234 -1.82 -25.60 -0.79
N ALA A 235 -1.36 -25.71 -2.05
CA ALA A 235 -0.03 -25.24 -2.44
C ALA A 235 0.16 -23.74 -2.16
N ALA A 236 -0.81 -22.91 -2.56
CA ALA A 236 -0.75 -21.46 -2.35
C ALA A 236 -0.80 -21.09 -0.87
N TRP A 237 -1.67 -21.73 -0.08
CA TRP A 237 -1.80 -21.48 1.36
C TRP A 237 -0.57 -21.93 2.17
N ARG A 238 0.05 -23.07 1.82
CA ARG A 238 1.33 -23.49 2.42
C ARG A 238 2.42 -22.48 2.09
N ARG A 239 2.51 -22.08 0.82
CA ARG A 239 3.52 -21.14 0.34
C ARG A 239 3.42 -19.77 1.02
N LEU A 240 2.22 -19.28 1.35
CA LEU A 240 2.03 -18.08 2.17
C LEU A 240 2.82 -18.18 3.49
N GLY A 241 2.73 -19.31 4.19
CA GLY A 241 3.38 -19.54 5.49
C GLY A 241 4.88 -19.80 5.44
N GLU A 242 5.42 -20.26 4.31
CA GLU A 242 6.82 -20.68 4.15
C GLU A 242 7.76 -19.58 3.63
N ARG A 243 7.24 -18.36 3.44
CA ARG A 243 8.03 -17.25 2.91
C ARG A 243 9.08 -16.77 3.91
N PRO A 244 10.37 -16.68 3.51
CA PRO A 244 11.42 -16.19 4.39
C PRO A 244 11.42 -14.66 4.55
N ALA A 245 11.02 -13.92 3.51
CA ALA A 245 11.14 -12.46 3.49
C ALA A 245 10.07 -11.71 4.30
N SER A 246 8.92 -12.35 4.54
CA SER A 246 7.80 -11.73 5.23
C SER A 246 6.94 -12.82 5.88
N PRO A 247 6.81 -12.79 7.23
CA PRO A 247 6.00 -13.76 7.94
C PRO A 247 4.53 -13.57 7.54
N TRP A 248 3.81 -14.67 7.34
CA TRP A 248 2.38 -14.64 7.07
C TRP A 248 1.58 -15.14 8.28
N PRO A 249 0.61 -14.40 8.81
CA PRO A 249 0.22 -13.03 8.45
C PRO A 249 1.26 -11.96 8.85
N ALA A 250 1.43 -10.91 8.05
CA ALA A 250 2.34 -9.79 8.36
C ALA A 250 1.62 -8.61 9.03
N GLY A 251 0.30 -8.46 8.81
CA GLY A 251 -0.54 -7.42 9.41
C GLY A 251 -2.00 -7.84 9.56
N ALA A 252 -2.83 -6.91 10.03
CA ALA A 252 -4.23 -7.19 10.38
C ALA A 252 -5.07 -7.70 9.17
N GLN A 253 -4.86 -7.12 7.98
CA GLN A 253 -5.56 -7.55 6.76
C GLN A 253 -5.17 -8.97 6.33
N ASP A 254 -3.90 -9.32 6.43
CA ASP A 254 -3.41 -10.67 6.14
C ASP A 254 -4.04 -11.71 7.08
N LEU A 255 -4.18 -11.35 8.36
CA LEU A 255 -4.78 -12.24 9.36
C LEU A 255 -6.28 -12.44 9.10
N GLN A 256 -6.99 -11.39 8.71
CA GLN A 256 -8.37 -11.50 8.25
C GLN A 256 -8.49 -12.39 7.00
N ALA A 257 -7.54 -12.28 6.06
CA ALA A 257 -7.49 -13.16 4.90
C ALA A 257 -7.24 -14.62 5.28
N GLU A 258 -6.36 -14.89 6.25
CA GLU A 258 -6.11 -16.24 6.79
C GLU A 258 -7.36 -16.83 7.43
N VAL A 259 -8.14 -16.02 8.19
CA VAL A 259 -9.43 -16.42 8.75
C VAL A 259 -10.41 -16.77 7.62
N GLY A 260 -10.50 -15.93 6.58
CA GLY A 260 -11.36 -16.16 5.42
C GLY A 260 -11.05 -17.45 4.66
N LEU A 261 -9.76 -17.80 4.51
CA LEU A 261 -9.34 -19.03 3.83
C LEU A 261 -9.69 -20.32 4.59
N ARG A 262 -9.94 -20.25 5.91
CA ARG A 262 -10.18 -21.46 6.72
C ARG A 262 -11.36 -22.28 6.21
N ALA A 263 -12.49 -21.64 5.93
CA ALA A 263 -13.68 -22.35 5.45
C ALA A 263 -13.42 -23.01 4.09
N GLU A 264 -12.81 -22.27 3.15
CA GLU A 264 -12.46 -22.78 1.82
C GLU A 264 -11.52 -24.00 1.89
N LEU A 265 -10.51 -23.96 2.75
CA LEU A 265 -9.55 -25.06 2.95
C LEU A 265 -10.22 -26.30 3.55
N LEU A 266 -11.09 -26.12 4.55
CA LEU A 266 -11.81 -27.24 5.18
C LEU A 266 -12.85 -27.86 4.26
N ASP A 267 -13.56 -27.04 3.47
CA ASP A 267 -14.51 -27.52 2.46
C ASP A 267 -13.78 -28.28 1.34
N ALA A 268 -12.63 -27.78 0.88
CA ALA A 268 -11.80 -28.47 -0.09
C ALA A 268 -11.27 -29.80 0.45
N ALA A 269 -10.82 -29.85 1.71
CA ALA A 269 -10.43 -31.10 2.36
C ALA A 269 -11.59 -32.10 2.43
N ALA A 270 -12.80 -31.63 2.81
CA ALA A 270 -13.98 -32.48 2.92
C ALA A 270 -14.45 -33.05 1.57
N ALA A 271 -14.25 -32.32 0.49
CA ALA A 271 -14.59 -32.72 -0.88
C ALA A 271 -13.66 -33.82 -1.44
N ILE A 272 -12.47 -34.02 -0.85
CA ILE A 272 -11.52 -35.04 -1.30
C ILE A 272 -12.08 -36.46 -1.02
N GLY A 273 -12.09 -37.29 -2.06
CA GLY A 273 -12.58 -38.68 -1.98
C GLY A 273 -11.72 -39.59 -1.07
N ASN A 274 -10.41 -39.35 -1.01
CA ASN A 274 -9.47 -40.06 -0.14
C ASN A 274 -9.61 -39.59 1.32
N LYS A 275 -10.37 -40.33 2.14
CA LYS A 275 -10.70 -39.94 3.52
C LYS A 275 -9.50 -39.77 4.47
N PRO A 276 -8.48 -40.66 4.47
CA PRO A 276 -7.26 -40.42 5.24
C PRO A 276 -6.55 -39.12 4.86
N ARG A 277 -6.44 -38.81 3.57
CA ARG A 277 -5.80 -37.57 3.10
C ARG A 277 -6.62 -36.33 3.46
N ALA A 278 -7.94 -36.39 3.30
CA ALA A 278 -8.86 -35.32 3.72
C ALA A 278 -8.68 -34.97 5.21
N ALA A 279 -8.63 -35.97 6.08
CA ALA A 279 -8.41 -35.78 7.52
C ALA A 279 -7.05 -35.15 7.82
N ALA A 280 -5.98 -35.64 7.17
CA ALA A 280 -4.62 -35.10 7.33
C ALA A 280 -4.53 -33.62 6.93
N LEU A 281 -5.17 -33.23 5.81
CA LEU A 281 -5.20 -31.83 5.36
C LEU A 281 -5.99 -30.93 6.32
N ALA A 282 -7.14 -31.39 6.84
CA ALA A 282 -7.93 -30.62 7.80
C ALA A 282 -7.18 -30.40 9.14
N GLU A 283 -6.46 -31.43 9.59
CA GLU A 283 -5.59 -31.33 10.77
C GLU A 283 -4.42 -30.38 10.54
N GLU A 284 -3.75 -30.46 9.39
CA GLU A 284 -2.67 -29.56 8.99
C GLU A 284 -3.11 -28.10 9.01
N VAL A 285 -4.27 -27.78 8.41
CA VAL A 285 -4.85 -26.42 8.41
C VAL A 285 -5.05 -25.92 9.84
N SER A 286 -5.62 -26.76 10.70
CA SER A 286 -5.89 -26.42 12.09
C SER A 286 -4.62 -26.19 12.91
N ILE A 287 -3.59 -27.02 12.71
CA ILE A 287 -2.29 -26.86 13.39
C ILE A 287 -1.58 -25.59 12.90
N ALA A 288 -1.45 -25.42 11.59
CA ALA A 288 -0.71 -24.30 11.01
C ALA A 288 -1.35 -22.94 11.33
N GLN A 289 -2.69 -22.82 11.26
CA GLN A 289 -3.39 -21.57 11.58
C GLN A 289 -3.22 -21.18 13.06
N ARG A 290 -3.32 -22.15 13.97
CA ARG A 290 -3.05 -21.91 15.40
C ARG A 290 -1.62 -21.44 15.63
N GLN A 291 -0.63 -22.10 15.02
CA GLN A 291 0.77 -21.70 15.12
C GLN A 291 1.03 -20.29 14.57
N ARG A 292 0.42 -19.94 13.43
CA ARG A 292 0.52 -18.60 12.83
C ARG A 292 -0.08 -17.53 13.73
N LEU A 293 -1.27 -17.77 14.31
CA LEU A 293 -1.90 -16.83 15.24
C LEU A 293 -1.10 -16.67 16.54
N VAL A 294 -0.63 -17.77 17.14
CA VAL A 294 0.22 -17.71 18.35
C VAL A 294 1.50 -16.93 18.08
N ARG A 295 2.10 -17.07 16.89
CA ARG A 295 3.24 -16.25 16.48
C ARG A 295 2.89 -14.77 16.41
N VAL A 296 1.78 -14.40 15.74
CA VAL A 296 1.30 -13.02 15.64
C VAL A 296 1.08 -12.39 17.02
N LEU A 297 0.35 -13.10 17.89
CA LEU A 297 0.11 -12.68 19.27
C LEU A 297 1.41 -12.47 20.03
N ASN A 298 2.41 -13.32 19.79
CA ASN A 298 3.71 -13.20 20.43
C ASN A 298 4.52 -12.00 19.93
N THR A 299 4.47 -11.65 18.65
CA THR A 299 5.34 -10.62 18.07
C THR A 299 4.71 -9.23 18.03
N SER A 300 3.38 -9.12 18.08
CA SER A 300 2.70 -7.84 17.91
C SER A 300 2.74 -6.95 19.14
N THR A 301 2.95 -5.66 18.89
CA THR A 301 2.72 -4.53 19.82
C THR A 301 1.88 -3.44 19.16
N ASP A 302 1.16 -3.79 18.10
CA ASP A 302 0.28 -2.89 17.36
C ASP A 302 -1.18 -3.17 17.74
N ASP A 303 -1.95 -2.11 17.98
CA ASP A 303 -3.34 -2.21 18.44
C ASP A 303 -4.21 -2.94 17.41
N ASP A 304 -4.12 -2.57 16.14
CA ASP A 304 -4.99 -3.09 15.08
C ASP A 304 -4.70 -4.57 14.82
N MET A 305 -3.42 -4.94 14.82
CA MET A 305 -3.01 -6.33 14.71
C MET A 305 -3.44 -7.17 15.93
N LEU A 306 -3.37 -6.63 17.15
CA LEU A 306 -3.85 -7.34 18.34
C LEU A 306 -5.38 -7.48 18.36
N ARG A 307 -6.15 -6.46 17.94
CA ARG A 307 -7.61 -6.57 17.78
C ARG A 307 -7.98 -7.64 16.75
N ALA A 308 -7.30 -7.65 15.60
CA ALA A 308 -7.49 -8.68 14.58
C ALA A 308 -7.14 -10.09 15.12
N ALA A 309 -6.09 -10.20 15.93
CA ALA A 309 -5.69 -11.44 16.58
C ALA A 309 -6.75 -11.95 17.57
N VAL A 310 -7.32 -11.09 18.41
CA VAL A 310 -8.42 -11.47 19.32
C VAL A 310 -9.63 -11.98 18.55
N ALA A 311 -10.01 -11.31 17.46
CA ALA A 311 -11.11 -11.79 16.61
C ALA A 311 -10.82 -13.16 15.97
N ALA A 312 -9.57 -13.42 15.59
CA ALA A 312 -9.14 -14.68 14.99
C ALA A 312 -9.04 -15.85 15.99
N MET A 313 -8.89 -15.59 17.30
CA MET A 313 -8.79 -16.64 18.33
C MET A 313 -9.99 -17.59 18.32
N GLY A 314 -11.21 -17.06 18.19
CA GLY A 314 -12.41 -17.89 18.10
C GLY A 314 -12.47 -18.71 16.81
N ALA A 315 -12.02 -18.16 15.69
CA ALA A 315 -12.00 -18.86 14.40
C ALA A 315 -10.99 -20.02 14.37
N PHE A 316 -9.87 -19.88 15.10
CA PHE A 316 -8.80 -20.87 15.13
C PHE A 316 -8.79 -21.76 16.38
N ASP A 317 -9.81 -21.67 17.23
CA ASP A 317 -9.93 -22.46 18.46
C ASP A 317 -8.68 -22.30 19.37
N VAL A 318 -8.28 -21.05 19.59
CA VAL A 318 -7.18 -20.68 20.50
C VAL A 318 -7.74 -20.06 21.75
N ASP A 319 -7.64 -20.76 22.87
CA ASP A 319 -8.00 -20.22 24.19
C ASP A 319 -6.93 -19.25 24.68
N SER A 320 -7.34 -18.10 25.21
CA SER A 320 -6.45 -17.15 25.89
C SER A 320 -5.69 -17.76 27.08
N SER A 321 -6.22 -18.82 27.70
CA SER A 321 -5.65 -19.49 28.86
C SER A 321 -4.33 -20.21 28.55
N VAL A 322 -4.15 -20.66 27.30
CA VAL A 322 -2.92 -21.35 26.84
C VAL A 322 -1.82 -20.39 26.39
N LEU A 323 -2.11 -19.09 26.32
CA LEU A 323 -1.14 -18.06 25.94
C LEU A 323 -0.19 -17.74 27.11
N ASP A 324 1.02 -17.31 26.78
CA ASP A 324 1.98 -16.86 27.78
C ASP A 324 1.50 -15.60 28.51
N GLY A 325 1.97 -15.41 29.75
CA GLY A 325 1.52 -14.31 30.61
C GLY A 325 1.74 -12.93 29.99
N ARG A 326 2.76 -12.75 29.15
CA ARG A 326 3.05 -11.47 28.50
C ARG A 326 2.01 -11.16 27.42
N VAL A 327 1.68 -12.11 26.54
CA VAL A 327 0.61 -11.94 25.55
C VAL A 327 -0.72 -11.66 26.24
N ARG A 328 -1.07 -12.42 27.28
CA ARG A 328 -2.29 -12.19 28.06
C ARG A 328 -2.35 -10.79 28.66
N TYR A 329 -1.24 -10.29 29.20
CA TYR A 329 -1.14 -8.91 29.69
C TYR A 329 -1.38 -7.87 28.58
N ASN A 330 -0.79 -8.06 27.39
CA ASN A 330 -1.02 -7.16 26.25
C ASN A 330 -2.49 -7.17 25.81
N LEU A 331 -3.14 -8.33 25.80
CA LEU A 331 -4.57 -8.43 25.49
C LEU A 331 -5.44 -7.74 26.56
N LEU A 332 -5.07 -7.84 27.83
CA LEU A 332 -5.73 -7.12 28.93
C LEU A 332 -5.57 -5.60 28.80
N LEU A 333 -4.39 -5.11 28.40
CA LEU A 333 -4.15 -3.68 28.15
C LEU A 333 -4.99 -3.15 26.97
N LEU A 334 -5.06 -3.92 25.88
CA LEU A 334 -5.89 -3.57 24.73
C LEU A 334 -7.37 -3.50 25.14
N ALA A 335 -7.86 -4.51 25.87
CA ALA A 335 -9.23 -4.53 26.38
C ALA A 335 -9.51 -3.35 27.31
N LEU A 336 -8.57 -3.00 28.20
CA LEU A 336 -8.70 -1.83 29.06
C LEU A 336 -8.79 -0.54 28.23
N LYS A 337 -7.92 -0.37 27.23
CA LYS A 337 -7.89 0.81 26.36
C LYS A 337 -9.22 1.01 25.64
N ASP A 338 -9.74 -0.05 25.03
CA ASP A 338 -11.02 -0.02 24.32
C ASP A 338 -12.18 0.20 25.30
N ASP A 339 -12.10 -0.37 26.51
CA ASP A 339 -13.13 -0.18 27.52
C ASP A 339 -13.18 1.26 28.07
N VAL A 340 -12.06 1.95 28.24
CA VAL A 340 -12.08 3.29 28.88
C VAL A 340 -12.37 4.43 27.91
N ALA A 341 -12.28 4.22 26.59
CA ALA A 341 -12.31 5.30 25.60
C ALA A 341 -13.59 6.17 25.64
N ASP A 342 -14.74 5.56 25.93
CA ASP A 342 -16.07 6.21 25.88
C ASP A 342 -16.83 6.13 27.22
N ARG A 343 -16.13 5.95 28.35
CA ARG A 343 -16.77 5.74 29.66
C ARG A 343 -16.62 6.95 30.58
N ALA A 344 -17.67 7.19 31.39
CA ALA A 344 -17.61 8.12 32.51
C ALA A 344 -16.65 7.61 33.62
N ASP A 345 -16.11 8.55 34.42
CA ASP A 345 -15.12 8.31 35.48
C ASP A 345 -15.33 7.06 36.34
N HIS A 346 -16.55 6.87 36.87
CA HIS A 346 -16.83 5.77 37.79
C HIS A 346 -16.68 4.39 37.10
N ALA A 347 -17.11 4.31 35.84
CA ALA A 347 -17.02 3.10 35.04
C ALA A 347 -15.58 2.88 34.56
N ALA A 348 -14.85 3.94 34.20
CA ALA A 348 -13.43 3.88 33.88
C ALA A 348 -12.61 3.37 35.09
N ARG A 349 -12.86 3.90 36.29
CA ARG A 349 -12.22 3.45 37.54
C ARG A 349 -12.45 1.97 37.80
N ALA A 350 -13.70 1.51 37.68
CA ALA A 350 -14.04 0.09 37.88
C ALA A 350 -13.29 -0.82 36.89
N ARG A 351 -13.14 -0.39 35.62
CA ARG A 351 -12.38 -1.12 34.60
C ARG A 351 -10.89 -1.17 34.88
N VAL A 352 -10.30 -0.07 35.36
CA VAL A 352 -8.89 -0.05 35.77
C VAL A 352 -8.63 -1.01 36.93
N LEU A 353 -9.50 -1.02 37.94
CA LEU A 353 -9.37 -1.94 39.08
C LEU A 353 -9.50 -3.40 38.64
N ALA A 354 -10.45 -3.71 37.76
CA ALA A 354 -10.60 -5.05 37.18
C ALA A 354 -9.37 -5.46 36.37
N PHE A 355 -8.77 -4.54 35.59
CA PHE A 355 -7.51 -4.79 34.88
C PHE A 355 -6.37 -5.11 35.86
N ILE A 356 -6.22 -4.34 36.94
CA ILE A 356 -5.16 -4.55 37.95
C ILE A 356 -5.29 -5.95 38.58
N GLU A 357 -6.51 -6.33 38.95
CA GLU A 357 -6.81 -7.66 39.51
C GLU A 357 -6.47 -8.77 38.51
N GLN A 358 -6.94 -8.66 37.26
CA GLN A 358 -6.69 -9.65 36.21
C GLN A 358 -5.21 -9.76 35.84
N ALA A 359 -4.50 -8.63 35.77
CA ALA A 359 -3.06 -8.60 35.54
C ALA A 359 -2.29 -9.24 36.72
N GLY A 360 -2.73 -9.01 37.95
CA GLY A 360 -2.20 -9.64 39.17
C GLY A 360 -2.36 -11.15 39.19
N ALA A 361 -3.47 -11.66 38.64
CA ALA A 361 -3.80 -13.09 38.58
C ALA A 361 -3.11 -13.87 37.43
N LEU A 362 -2.33 -13.21 36.57
CA LEU A 362 -1.57 -13.90 35.52
C LEU A 362 -0.56 -14.88 36.13
N PRO A 363 -0.24 -16.02 35.47
CA PRO A 363 0.76 -16.96 35.97
C PRO A 363 2.11 -16.28 36.25
N GLY A 364 2.60 -16.37 37.50
CA GLY A 364 3.80 -15.67 37.97
C GLY A 364 3.56 -14.22 38.46
N GLY A 365 2.39 -13.64 38.19
CA GLY A 365 2.02 -12.28 38.56
C GLY A 365 2.78 -11.19 37.78
N VAL A 366 2.33 -9.94 37.92
CA VAL A 366 2.89 -8.76 37.23
C VAL A 366 4.39 -8.58 37.51
N ALA A 367 4.87 -8.97 38.68
CA ALA A 367 6.28 -8.85 39.06
C ALA A 367 7.24 -9.65 38.16
N HIS A 368 6.76 -10.73 37.52
CA HIS A 368 7.56 -11.55 36.61
C HIS A 368 7.54 -11.04 35.16
N LEU A 369 6.71 -10.04 34.87
CA LEU A 369 6.58 -9.37 33.58
C LEU A 369 7.38 -8.06 33.60
N ALA A 370 8.67 -8.13 33.24
CA ALA A 370 9.54 -6.96 33.15
C ALA A 370 8.89 -5.86 32.28
N GLY A 371 8.70 -4.67 32.87
CA GLY A 371 8.06 -3.52 32.22
C GLY A 371 6.57 -3.31 32.54
N ALA A 372 5.86 -4.31 33.07
CA ALA A 372 4.42 -4.17 33.39
C ALA A 372 4.17 -3.42 34.71
N LEU A 373 5.04 -3.62 35.70
CA LEU A 373 4.85 -3.08 37.06
C LEU A 373 4.74 -1.55 37.13
N PRO A 374 5.56 -0.76 36.41
CA PRO A 374 5.41 0.70 36.38
C PRO A 374 4.05 1.15 35.87
N THR A 375 3.56 0.54 34.78
CA THR A 375 2.23 0.83 34.20
C THR A 375 1.12 0.49 35.18
N VAL A 376 1.16 -0.69 35.80
CA VAL A 376 0.12 -1.13 36.76
C VAL A 376 0.07 -0.20 37.97
N ARG A 377 1.22 0.18 38.55
CA ARG A 377 1.28 1.12 39.68
C ARG A 377 0.77 2.51 39.34
N LEU A 378 1.04 2.99 38.12
CA LEU A 378 0.56 4.28 37.66
C LEU A 378 -0.97 4.26 37.44
N LEU A 379 -1.50 3.18 36.87
CA LEU A 379 -2.95 3.00 36.73
C LEU A 379 -3.64 2.87 38.09
N GLU A 380 -3.01 2.17 39.05
CA GLU A 380 -3.49 2.05 40.42
C GLU A 380 -3.56 3.42 41.13
N SER A 381 -2.51 4.24 41.02
CA SER A 381 -2.51 5.56 41.64
C SER A 381 -3.60 6.47 41.07
N ILE A 382 -3.83 6.43 39.76
CA ILE A 382 -4.93 7.14 39.09
C ILE A 382 -6.29 6.64 39.59
N ALA A 383 -6.46 5.31 39.67
CA ALA A 383 -7.69 4.70 40.18
C ALA A 383 -7.93 5.01 41.67
N LEU A 384 -6.91 5.41 42.44
CA LEU A 384 -7.01 5.89 43.83
C LEU A 384 -7.16 7.41 43.94
N GLY A 385 -7.20 8.15 42.83
CA GLY A 385 -7.42 9.59 42.80
C GLY A 385 -6.16 10.45 42.83
N ALA A 386 -4.97 9.86 42.63
CA ALA A 386 -3.77 10.66 42.38
C ALA A 386 -3.95 11.45 41.07
N ALA A 387 -3.52 12.71 41.07
CA ALA A 387 -3.37 13.47 39.84
C ALA A 387 -2.38 12.72 38.95
N ALA A 388 -2.85 12.28 37.79
CA ALA A 388 -1.95 11.67 36.82
C ALA A 388 -0.84 12.68 36.49
N PRO A 389 0.43 12.24 36.40
CA PRO A 389 1.51 13.13 36.00
C PRO A 389 1.12 13.81 34.70
N VAL A 390 1.18 15.14 34.67
CA VAL A 390 1.02 15.90 33.42
C VAL A 390 2.19 15.46 32.55
N PRO A 391 1.95 14.81 31.41
CA PRO A 391 3.03 14.42 30.53
C PRO A 391 3.78 15.71 30.17
N SER A 392 5.08 15.77 30.49
CA SER A 392 5.94 16.78 29.89
C SER A 392 5.74 16.70 28.38
N ALA A 393 5.53 17.84 27.73
CA ALA A 393 5.52 17.89 26.27
C ALA A 393 6.81 17.20 25.79
N ASP A 394 6.66 16.07 25.10
CA ASP A 394 7.79 15.38 24.50
C ASP A 394 8.06 16.06 23.14
N PRO A 395 9.14 16.85 22.99
CA PRO A 395 9.45 17.52 21.75
C PRO A 395 9.79 16.55 20.62
N GLN A 396 9.99 15.26 20.89
CA GLN A 396 10.18 14.22 19.88
C GLN A 396 8.86 13.73 19.27
N ARG A 397 7.71 14.11 19.83
CA ARG A 397 6.38 13.63 19.39
C ARG A 397 5.37 14.73 19.14
N HIS A 398 5.56 15.90 19.73
CA HIS A 398 4.63 17.02 19.64
C HIS A 398 5.21 18.17 18.82
N GLY A 399 4.35 19.11 18.42
CA GLY A 399 4.79 20.24 17.61
C GLY A 399 5.32 19.77 16.25
N PRO A 400 6.40 20.38 15.75
CA PRO A 400 6.98 20.05 14.45
C PRO A 400 7.36 18.57 14.28
N ALA A 401 7.71 17.87 15.38
CA ALA A 401 8.07 16.45 15.34
C ALA A 401 6.91 15.52 14.94
N ALA A 402 5.66 15.94 15.15
CA ALA A 402 4.49 15.20 14.66
C ALA A 402 4.37 15.20 13.13
N LEU A 403 5.21 15.98 12.45
CA LEU A 403 5.30 16.10 11.00
C LEU A 403 6.68 15.64 10.50
N ASP A 404 7.28 14.70 11.23
CA ASP A 404 8.56 14.06 10.93
C ASP A 404 9.78 15.01 10.92
N LEU A 405 9.65 16.20 11.50
CA LEU A 405 10.78 17.10 11.72
C LEU A 405 11.54 16.64 12.97
N MET A 406 12.75 16.15 12.76
CA MET A 406 13.57 15.66 13.87
C MET A 406 14.02 16.84 14.74
N PRO A 407 13.74 16.84 16.06
CA PRO A 407 14.28 17.85 16.95
C PRO A 407 15.78 17.65 17.13
N ASP A 408 16.51 18.76 17.22
CA ASP A 408 17.91 18.81 17.65
C ASP A 408 18.00 19.70 18.90
N GLU A 409 18.62 19.22 19.97
CA GLU A 409 18.72 19.99 21.22
C GLU A 409 20.04 20.75 21.26
N ARG A 410 19.97 22.09 21.38
CA ARG A 410 21.13 22.99 21.41
C ARG A 410 20.96 24.02 22.52
N ASP A 411 21.90 24.05 23.47
CA ASP A 411 21.93 25.04 24.57
C ASP A 411 20.59 25.18 25.32
N GLY A 412 19.92 24.04 25.57
CA GLY A 412 18.61 23.99 26.25
C GLY A 412 17.42 24.41 25.39
N ARG A 413 17.62 24.60 24.08
CA ARG A 413 16.59 24.86 23.08
C ARG A 413 16.35 23.63 22.22
N ILE A 414 15.14 23.50 21.70
CA ILE A 414 14.80 22.52 20.68
C ILE A 414 14.79 23.22 19.33
N VAL A 415 15.58 22.70 18.40
CA VAL A 415 15.77 23.24 17.07
C VAL A 415 15.14 22.29 16.06
N PHE A 416 14.27 22.83 15.21
CA PHE A 416 13.72 22.13 14.06
C PHE A 416 14.20 22.78 12.78
N VAL A 417 14.59 21.96 11.81
CA VAL A 417 15.05 22.43 10.50
C VAL A 417 14.04 22.01 9.44
N LEU A 418 13.39 22.99 8.82
CA LEU A 418 12.53 22.80 7.67
C LEU A 418 13.37 22.97 6.40
N ARG A 419 13.59 21.87 5.69
CA ARG A 419 14.37 21.89 4.45
C ARG A 419 13.58 22.59 3.35
N ALA A 420 14.22 23.52 2.65
CA ALA A 420 13.58 24.23 1.55
C ALA A 420 13.35 23.31 0.35
N ALA A 421 12.16 23.39 -0.27
CA ALA A 421 11.81 22.58 -1.43
C ALA A 421 12.53 22.99 -2.73
N ASP A 422 13.00 24.25 -2.80
CA ASP A 422 13.47 24.93 -4.01
C ASP A 422 14.98 25.25 -3.99
N GLY A 423 15.73 24.67 -3.05
CA GLY A 423 17.17 24.92 -2.90
C GLY A 423 17.50 26.24 -2.19
N ASN A 424 16.51 26.94 -1.64
CA ASN A 424 16.77 28.03 -0.70
C ASN A 424 17.41 27.51 0.60
N SER A 425 17.90 28.44 1.41
CA SER A 425 18.46 28.12 2.73
C SER A 425 17.43 27.40 3.60
N ASP A 426 17.87 26.35 4.28
CA ASP A 426 17.07 25.67 5.31
C ASP A 426 16.56 26.69 6.34
N VAL A 427 15.29 26.53 6.74
CA VAL A 427 14.65 27.41 7.70
C VAL A 427 14.71 26.77 9.07
N VAL A 428 15.21 27.52 10.05
CA VAL A 428 15.38 27.06 11.43
C VAL A 428 14.26 27.62 12.30
N PHE A 429 13.73 26.77 13.18
CA PHE A 429 12.81 27.14 14.25
C PHE A 429 13.41 26.72 15.58
N GLU A 430 13.73 27.69 16.42
CA GLU A 430 14.25 27.43 17.77
C GLU A 430 13.14 27.63 18.79
N PHE A 431 12.96 26.66 19.67
CA PHE A 431 11.99 26.69 20.74
C PHE A 431 12.68 26.61 22.09
N THR A 432 12.27 27.44 23.03
CA THR A 432 12.67 27.33 24.43
C THR A 432 11.54 26.72 25.25
N ARG A 433 11.91 25.89 26.23
CA ARG A 433 10.96 25.31 27.18
C ARG A 433 10.57 26.36 28.20
N ILE A 434 9.28 26.55 28.36
CA ILE A 434 8.69 27.40 29.40
C ILE A 434 7.78 26.54 30.28
N SER A 435 7.86 26.74 31.59
CA SER A 435 6.98 26.07 32.52
C SER A 435 5.89 27.03 32.96
N THR A 436 4.65 26.65 32.71
CA THR A 436 3.49 27.33 33.27
C THR A 436 2.95 26.49 34.42
N GLY A 437 2.24 27.08 35.38
CA GLY A 437 1.55 26.29 36.42
C GLY A 437 0.55 25.24 35.87
N ARG A 438 0.30 25.22 34.55
CA ARG A 438 -0.54 24.26 33.82
C ARG A 438 0.25 23.18 33.08
N GLY A 439 1.58 23.24 33.07
CA GLY A 439 2.47 22.31 32.39
C GLY A 439 3.53 23.02 31.55
N ASP A 440 4.40 22.22 30.95
CA ASP A 440 5.47 22.72 30.09
C ASP A 440 4.99 22.92 28.66
N ALA A 441 5.41 24.03 28.06
CA ALA A 441 5.23 24.35 26.65
C ALA A 441 6.59 24.72 26.04
N PHE A 442 6.65 24.66 24.72
CA PHE A 442 7.79 25.09 23.91
C PHE A 442 7.34 26.25 23.05
N VAL A 443 8.02 27.41 23.16
CA VAL A 443 7.68 28.63 22.43
C VAL A 443 8.87 29.09 21.60
N THR A 444 8.63 29.59 20.39
CA THR A 444 9.71 30.07 19.52
C THR A 444 10.49 31.20 20.19
N THR A 445 11.82 31.10 20.16
CA THR A 445 12.72 32.08 20.79
C THR A 445 12.74 33.43 20.08
N HIS A 446 12.26 33.47 18.84
CA HIS A 446 12.11 34.69 18.06
C HIS A 446 10.69 34.77 17.42
N GLU A 447 10.30 35.96 16.96
CA GLU A 447 9.10 36.19 16.15
C GLU A 447 9.15 35.41 14.84
N ILE A 448 8.02 35.08 14.23
CA ILE A 448 8.03 34.40 12.93
C ILE A 448 8.37 35.38 11.81
N THR A 449 9.32 35.01 10.94
CA THR A 449 9.77 35.86 9.82
C THR A 449 8.98 35.66 8.54
N VAL A 450 9.08 36.61 7.62
CA VAL A 450 8.51 36.48 6.25
C VAL A 450 9.04 35.24 5.54
N GLY A 451 10.35 34.99 5.64
CA GLY A 451 11.01 33.81 5.05
C GLY A 451 10.52 32.50 5.65
N GLN A 452 10.32 32.46 6.97
CA GLN A 452 9.76 31.29 7.66
C GLN A 452 8.35 30.96 7.18
N VAL A 453 7.48 31.96 7.07
CA VAL A 453 6.12 31.75 6.56
C VAL A 453 6.16 31.26 5.11
N GLY A 454 6.96 31.89 4.24
CA GLY A 454 7.12 31.45 2.85
C GLY A 454 7.53 29.98 2.74
N ALA A 455 8.52 29.54 3.53
CA ALA A 455 8.98 28.16 3.55
C ALA A 455 7.94 27.18 4.11
N ILE A 456 7.23 27.54 5.18
CA ILE A 456 6.16 26.71 5.75
C ILE A 456 5.08 26.45 4.70
N ILE A 457 4.63 27.51 4.00
CA ILE A 457 3.57 27.41 3.00
C ILE A 457 4.02 26.51 1.84
N ALA A 458 5.21 26.76 1.29
CA ALA A 458 5.74 26.01 0.15
C ALA A 458 5.92 24.53 0.47
N GLN A 459 6.51 24.20 1.63
CA GLN A 459 6.76 22.81 2.03
C GLN A 459 5.46 22.04 2.27
N ARG A 460 4.37 22.74 2.65
CA ARG A 460 3.07 22.14 2.94
C ARG A 460 2.07 22.24 1.78
N GLY A 461 2.44 22.88 0.67
CA GLY A 461 1.54 23.13 -0.46
C GLY A 461 0.28 23.92 -0.05
N ALA A 462 0.45 24.91 0.84
CA ALA A 462 -0.64 25.62 1.49
C ALA A 462 -0.98 26.98 0.86
N GLU A 463 -0.46 27.27 -0.33
CA GLU A 463 -0.56 28.59 -1.01
C GLU A 463 -2.01 29.03 -1.16
N ARG A 464 -2.85 28.13 -1.69
CA ARG A 464 -4.28 28.40 -1.91
C ARG A 464 -5.05 28.52 -0.60
N ALA A 465 -4.77 27.62 0.34
CA ALA A 465 -5.46 27.59 1.63
C ALA A 465 -5.15 28.83 2.47
N LEU A 466 -3.93 29.38 2.38
CA LEU A 466 -3.59 30.64 3.02
C LEU A 466 -4.34 31.81 2.38
N ALA A 467 -4.43 31.86 1.05
CA ALA A 467 -5.17 32.92 0.33
C ALA A 467 -6.69 32.91 0.65
N GLU A 468 -7.23 31.81 1.17
CA GLU A 468 -8.61 31.74 1.67
C GLU A 468 -8.79 32.34 3.07
N VAL A 469 -7.73 32.37 3.89
CA VAL A 469 -7.80 32.86 5.29
C VAL A 469 -7.12 34.20 5.49
N GLN A 470 -6.35 34.66 4.51
CA GLN A 470 -5.70 35.97 4.47
C GLN A 470 -6.10 36.68 3.16
N PRO A 471 -6.54 37.96 3.21
CA PRO A 471 -6.96 38.65 2.00
C PRO A 471 -5.84 38.74 0.97
N HIS A 472 -6.22 38.55 -0.29
CA HIS A 472 -5.30 38.70 -1.40
C HIS A 472 -5.23 40.17 -1.84
N PHE A 473 -4.11 40.81 -1.49
CA PHE A 473 -3.79 42.19 -1.89
C PHE A 473 -2.89 42.16 -3.13
N SER A 474 -3.36 42.70 -4.25
CA SER A 474 -2.48 42.95 -5.41
C SER A 474 -1.50 44.06 -5.06
N PRO A 475 -0.22 44.01 -5.50
CA PRO A 475 0.75 45.08 -5.26
C PRO A 475 0.28 46.49 -5.68
N LEU A 476 -0.60 46.58 -6.69
CA LEU A 476 -1.15 47.86 -7.17
C LEU A 476 -2.35 48.36 -6.36
N ASN A 477 -3.04 47.46 -5.65
CA ASN A 477 -4.27 47.73 -4.91
C ASN A 477 -4.12 47.34 -3.43
N ASP A 478 -2.89 47.33 -2.92
CA ASP A 478 -2.62 46.98 -1.53
C ASP A 478 -3.05 48.15 -0.64
N THR A 479 -4.24 48.01 -0.05
CA THR A 479 -4.89 49.01 0.81
C THR A 479 -4.33 49.04 2.21
N ARG A 480 -3.49 48.07 2.59
CA ARG A 480 -2.91 47.99 3.92
C ARG A 480 -2.17 49.29 4.25
N ALA A 481 -2.54 49.87 5.38
CA ALA A 481 -1.91 51.08 5.89
C ALA A 481 -0.63 50.76 6.68
N GLY A 482 0.29 51.72 6.74
CA GLY A 482 1.53 51.58 7.50
C GLY A 482 2.66 50.82 6.78
N PRO A 483 3.74 50.51 7.51
CA PRO A 483 4.82 49.65 7.03
C PRO A 483 4.31 48.23 6.71
N ARG A 484 4.89 47.55 5.73
CA ARG A 484 4.62 46.13 5.44
C ARG A 484 5.90 45.38 5.12
N ALA A 485 6.07 44.21 5.73
CA ALA A 485 7.23 43.35 5.51
C ALA A 485 7.10 42.49 4.24
N TRP A 486 5.87 42.26 3.76
CA TRP A 486 5.60 41.30 2.69
C TRP A 486 4.47 41.72 1.75
N VAL A 487 4.43 41.10 0.57
CA VAL A 487 3.38 41.22 -0.45
C VAL A 487 3.05 39.85 -1.05
N TRP A 488 1.89 39.75 -1.69
CA TRP A 488 1.58 38.61 -2.56
C TRP A 488 2.34 38.73 -3.88
N GLY A 489 3.15 37.71 -4.17
CA GLY A 489 3.71 37.44 -5.48
C GLY A 489 3.01 36.27 -6.16
N SER A 490 3.59 35.81 -7.26
CA SER A 490 3.20 34.55 -7.88
C SER A 490 4.43 33.74 -8.24
N ASP A 491 4.36 32.42 -8.08
CA ASP A 491 5.39 31.51 -8.55
C ASP A 491 5.32 31.30 -10.08
N ALA A 492 6.17 30.41 -10.62
CA ALA A 492 6.19 30.06 -12.04
C ALA A 492 4.88 29.43 -12.55
N HIS A 493 4.00 28.97 -11.65
CA HIS A 493 2.73 28.35 -11.95
C HIS A 493 1.52 29.27 -11.66
N GLY A 494 1.76 30.52 -11.25
CA GLY A 494 0.73 31.49 -10.91
C GLY A 494 0.08 31.25 -9.55
N LEU A 495 0.66 30.42 -8.68
CA LEU A 495 0.19 30.25 -7.30
C LEU A 495 0.60 31.45 -6.45
N PRO A 496 -0.26 31.91 -5.52
CA PRO A 496 0.05 33.05 -4.66
C PRO A 496 1.18 32.67 -3.69
N VAL A 497 2.23 33.49 -3.64
CA VAL A 497 3.37 33.27 -2.73
C VAL A 497 3.63 34.49 -1.87
N VAL A 498 4.05 34.26 -0.63
CA VAL A 498 4.49 35.33 0.28
C VAL A 498 5.92 35.71 -0.08
N GLN A 499 6.16 37.00 -0.36
CA GLN A 499 7.48 37.52 -0.70
C GLN A 499 7.79 38.78 0.11
N PRO A 500 9.07 39.06 0.43
CA PRO A 500 9.45 40.34 1.02
C PRO A 500 8.95 41.52 0.18
N ALA A 501 8.41 42.54 0.85
CA ALA A 501 7.91 43.71 0.16
C ALA A 501 9.07 44.55 -0.43
N PRO A 502 8.93 45.13 -1.63
CA PRO A 502 9.98 45.94 -2.24
C PRO A 502 10.25 47.25 -1.46
N SER A 503 9.30 47.68 -0.64
CA SER A 503 9.37 48.83 0.25
C SER A 503 8.44 48.63 1.45
N TRP A 504 8.78 49.23 2.59
CA TRP A 504 7.90 49.24 3.77
C TRP A 504 6.57 49.94 3.48
N LEU A 505 6.56 51.09 2.82
CA LEU A 505 5.34 51.86 2.55
C LEU A 505 4.78 51.64 1.15
N SER A 506 3.46 51.75 0.99
CA SER A 506 2.77 51.38 -0.25
C SER A 506 3.18 52.37 -1.34
N PRO A 507 3.58 51.90 -2.54
CA PRO A 507 3.92 52.78 -3.65
C PRO A 507 2.65 53.44 -4.17
N SER A 508 2.12 54.40 -3.42
CA SER A 508 1.13 55.31 -3.97
C SER A 508 1.86 56.21 -4.97
N ALA A 509 1.35 56.29 -6.20
CA ALA A 509 1.94 57.06 -7.30
C ALA A 509 2.16 58.56 -6.99
N ILE A 510 1.70 59.02 -5.82
CA ILE A 510 1.66 60.42 -5.39
C ILE A 510 2.87 60.81 -4.51
N LEU A 511 3.54 59.86 -3.83
CA LEU A 511 4.56 60.21 -2.82
C LEU A 511 5.99 60.42 -3.35
N ALA A 512 6.26 60.06 -4.61
CA ALA A 512 7.45 60.40 -5.39
C ALA A 512 8.82 60.26 -4.65
N GLY A 513 8.97 59.26 -3.79
CA GLY A 513 10.25 58.93 -3.15
C GLY A 513 10.67 59.83 -1.98
N ALA A 514 9.76 60.67 -1.46
CA ALA A 514 10.04 61.55 -0.32
C ALA A 514 9.36 61.06 0.98
N ASP A 515 9.14 59.75 1.09
CA ASP A 515 8.43 59.11 2.19
C ASP A 515 9.14 59.23 3.53
N TYR A 516 10.47 59.31 3.52
CA TYR A 516 11.31 59.30 4.72
C TYR A 516 12.06 60.62 4.92
N PRO A 517 12.43 60.97 6.17
CA PRO A 517 13.38 62.03 6.44
C PRO A 517 14.70 61.80 5.66
N PRO A 518 15.38 62.87 5.22
CA PRO A 518 16.67 62.75 4.55
C PRO A 518 17.66 61.89 5.35
N GLY A 519 18.24 60.87 4.71
CA GLY A 519 19.21 59.96 5.34
C GLY A 519 18.62 58.88 6.26
N GLN A 520 17.30 58.82 6.43
CA GLN A 520 16.65 57.89 7.36
C GLN A 520 15.80 56.81 6.69
N ALA A 521 15.92 56.65 5.38
CA ALA A 521 15.25 55.55 4.69
C ALA A 521 15.68 54.21 5.30
N PRO A 522 14.75 53.38 5.80
CA PRO A 522 15.08 52.09 6.39
C PRO A 522 15.59 51.12 5.32
N ALA A 523 16.33 50.10 5.75
CA ALA A 523 16.64 48.95 4.91
C ALA A 523 15.33 48.34 4.38
N ARG A 524 15.34 47.84 3.13
CA ARG A 524 14.15 47.21 2.56
C ARG A 524 13.78 45.96 3.36
N PRO A 525 12.48 45.62 3.46
CA PRO A 525 12.07 44.33 4.01
C PRO A 525 12.79 43.17 3.35
N GLY A 526 13.16 42.17 4.15
CA GLY A 526 13.84 40.96 3.69
C GLY A 526 13.20 39.70 4.28
N PRO A 527 13.73 38.51 3.96
CA PRO A 527 13.26 37.25 4.53
C PRO A 527 13.29 37.23 6.07
N ASP A 528 14.22 37.96 6.68
CA ASP A 528 14.39 38.02 8.14
C ASP A 528 13.55 39.12 8.80
N SER A 529 12.76 39.88 8.03
CA SER A 529 11.81 40.83 8.60
C SER A 529 10.68 40.11 9.34
N PRO A 530 10.17 40.68 10.45
CA PRO A 530 9.07 40.06 11.20
C PRO A 530 7.81 40.01 10.34
N MET A 531 7.11 38.88 10.42
CA MET A 531 5.85 38.70 9.72
C MET A 531 4.75 39.48 10.45
N GLN A 532 4.01 40.30 9.70
CA GLN A 532 2.92 41.13 10.21
C GLN A 532 1.77 41.25 9.20
N HIS A 533 0.78 42.10 9.44
CA HIS A 533 -0.41 42.22 8.57
C HIS A 533 -1.08 40.87 8.30
N LEU A 534 -1.13 40.02 9.32
CA LEU A 534 -1.87 38.77 9.28
C LEU A 534 -3.17 38.93 10.06
N ARG A 535 -4.25 38.35 9.54
CA ARG A 535 -5.41 38.05 10.36
C ARG A 535 -5.01 37.10 11.48
N PRO A 536 -5.60 37.19 12.68
CA PRO A 536 -5.37 36.21 13.74
C PRO A 536 -5.59 34.76 13.29
N ALA A 537 -6.62 34.52 12.46
CA ALA A 537 -6.90 33.22 11.87
C ALA A 537 -5.77 32.74 10.93
N ALA A 538 -5.15 33.64 10.16
CA ALA A 538 -4.06 33.31 9.27
C ALA A 538 -2.79 32.96 10.08
N ALA A 539 -2.46 33.72 11.12
CA ALA A 539 -1.35 33.41 12.02
C ALA A 539 -1.52 32.04 12.70
N ALA A 540 -2.73 31.76 13.23
CA ALA A 540 -3.06 30.47 13.81
C ALA A 540 -2.99 29.31 12.78
N TYR A 541 -3.47 29.55 11.55
CA TYR A 541 -3.37 28.58 10.47
C TYR A 541 -1.90 28.28 10.11
N ILE A 542 -1.07 29.31 9.95
CA ILE A 542 0.37 29.14 9.67
C ILE A 542 1.05 28.35 10.78
N ALA A 543 0.79 28.65 12.05
CA ALA A 543 1.32 27.86 13.17
C ALA A 543 0.88 26.38 13.09
N SER A 544 -0.36 26.13 12.69
CA SER A 544 -0.90 24.76 12.59
C SER A 544 -0.25 23.90 11.50
N LEU A 545 0.32 24.52 10.46
CA LEU A 545 1.07 23.84 9.41
C LEU A 545 2.38 23.19 9.90
N LEU A 546 2.84 23.58 11.09
CA LEU A 546 3.94 22.94 11.84
C LEU A 546 3.44 22.20 13.09
N ASN A 547 2.13 21.92 13.16
CA ASN A 547 1.47 21.34 14.32
C ASN A 547 1.72 22.15 15.62
N CYS A 548 1.87 23.46 15.46
CA CYS A 548 1.95 24.44 16.54
C CYS A 548 0.62 25.22 16.65
N ARG A 549 0.58 26.13 17.61
CA ARG A 549 -0.50 27.08 17.87
C ARG A 549 0.08 28.45 18.24
N LEU A 550 -0.78 29.44 18.45
CA LEU A 550 -0.37 30.68 19.10
C LEU A 550 -0.06 30.42 20.60
N PRO A 551 0.91 31.15 21.21
CA PRO A 551 1.17 31.10 22.64
C PRO A 551 -0.02 31.61 23.44
N THR A 552 -0.13 31.15 24.68
CA THR A 552 -1.04 31.78 25.65
C THR A 552 -0.41 33.02 26.30
N VAL A 553 -1.22 33.87 26.92
CA VAL A 553 -0.73 35.03 27.71
C VAL A 553 0.25 34.56 28.79
N ALA A 554 -0.08 33.48 29.51
CA ALA A 554 0.79 32.95 30.56
C ALA A 554 2.12 32.40 30.02
N GLU A 555 2.08 31.79 28.83
CA GLU A 555 3.29 31.29 28.17
C GLU A 555 4.19 32.43 27.70
N TRP A 556 3.60 33.44 27.07
CA TRP A 556 4.32 34.63 26.64
C TRP A 556 4.92 35.39 27.83
N GLN A 557 4.17 35.54 28.93
CA GLN A 557 4.67 36.20 30.14
C GLN A 557 5.78 35.39 30.81
N ALA A 558 5.71 34.05 30.79
CA ALA A 558 6.80 33.20 31.27
C ALA A 558 8.06 33.34 30.40
N LEU A 559 7.89 33.49 29.08
CA LEU A 559 8.98 33.79 28.15
C LEU A 559 9.61 35.16 28.47
N ALA A 560 8.78 36.20 28.60
CA ALA A 560 9.21 37.56 28.88
C ALA A 560 9.82 37.73 30.28
N ALA A 561 9.50 36.87 31.25
CA ALA A 561 10.10 36.86 32.58
C ALA A 561 11.45 36.12 32.62
N ALA A 562 11.73 35.26 31.62
CA ALA A 562 13.01 34.59 31.49
C ALA A 562 14.09 35.54 30.93
N GLU A 563 13.70 36.53 30.13
CA GLU A 563 14.50 37.72 29.85
C GLU A 563 14.24 38.75 30.95
N ASP A 564 15.23 39.53 31.33
CA ASP A 564 15.04 40.63 32.29
C ASP A 564 13.84 41.51 31.84
N PRO A 565 12.73 41.60 32.61
CA PRO A 565 11.47 42.18 32.17
C PRO A 565 11.50 43.72 32.14
N GLN A 566 12.64 44.31 31.81
CA GLN A 566 12.84 45.75 31.72
C GLN A 566 12.98 46.18 30.27
N VAL A 567 12.37 47.33 29.94
CA VAL A 567 12.61 48.00 28.66
C VAL A 567 14.08 48.46 28.65
N ARG A 568 14.87 47.94 27.71
CA ARG A 568 16.32 48.14 27.69
C ARG A 568 16.72 49.24 26.70
N PRO A 569 17.31 50.36 27.19
CA PRO A 569 18.50 50.95 26.58
C PRO A 569 18.74 51.02 25.07
N GLY A 570 17.79 51.24 24.15
CA GLY A 570 18.09 51.16 22.70
C GLY A 570 18.32 49.74 22.17
N LEU A 571 17.89 48.72 22.93
CA LEU A 571 17.75 47.33 22.48
C LEU A 571 16.29 46.95 22.22
N THR A 572 15.36 47.57 22.95
CA THR A 572 13.91 47.37 22.76
C THR A 572 13.40 48.29 21.65
N ASN A 573 12.93 47.70 20.55
CA ASN A 573 12.44 48.45 19.39
C ASN A 573 11.00 48.96 19.59
N LEU A 574 10.87 50.12 20.24
CA LEU A 574 9.61 50.83 20.50
C LEU A 574 9.66 52.21 19.82
N ARG A 575 8.57 53.00 19.90
CA ARG A 575 8.58 54.39 19.39
C ARG A 575 9.71 55.21 20.02
N ASP A 576 10.75 55.47 19.25
CA ASP A 576 12.00 56.06 19.71
C ASP A 576 12.26 57.42 19.05
N ALA A 577 13.44 57.99 19.27
CA ALA A 577 13.83 59.29 18.72
C ALA A 577 13.81 59.30 17.19
N ARG A 578 14.10 58.17 16.53
CA ARG A 578 14.09 58.05 15.08
C ARG A 578 12.68 58.02 14.53
N TRP A 579 11.78 57.29 15.17
CA TRP A 579 10.35 57.35 14.87
C TRP A 579 9.79 58.77 15.05
N GLY A 580 10.25 59.48 16.09
CA GLY A 580 9.89 60.89 16.33
C GLY A 580 10.27 61.82 15.18
N GLN A 581 11.46 61.65 14.61
CA GLN A 581 11.93 62.41 13.44
C GLN A 581 11.09 62.09 12.19
N TYR A 582 10.69 60.84 12.01
CA TYR A 582 9.78 60.44 10.93
C TYR A 582 8.39 61.06 11.07
N ARG A 583 7.81 61.04 12.28
CA ARG A 583 6.54 61.74 12.55
C ARG A 583 6.65 63.23 12.24
N GLU A 584 7.70 63.89 12.69
CA GLU A 584 7.92 65.32 12.43
C GLU A 584 8.02 65.61 10.93
N HIS A 585 8.74 64.77 10.17
CA HIS A 585 8.82 64.86 8.71
C HIS A 585 7.44 64.76 8.06
N LEU A 586 6.62 63.80 8.47
CA LEU A 586 5.25 63.64 7.95
C LEU A 586 4.35 64.82 8.33
N ALA A 587 4.45 65.34 9.55
CA ALA A 587 3.74 66.52 9.99
C ALA A 587 4.13 67.76 9.16
N ASN A 588 5.43 67.95 8.91
CA ASN A 588 5.94 69.03 8.08
C ASN A 588 5.46 68.92 6.62
N ARG A 589 5.39 67.70 6.08
CA ARG A 589 4.81 67.45 4.75
C ARG A 589 3.33 67.79 4.71
N ALA A 590 2.55 67.35 5.69
CA ALA A 590 1.13 67.66 5.79
C ALA A 590 0.88 69.17 5.88
N ALA A 591 1.65 69.87 6.72
CA ALA A 591 1.61 71.33 6.85
C ALA A 591 1.98 72.05 5.53
N ALA A 592 2.82 71.45 4.70
CA ALA A 592 3.16 71.93 3.36
C ALA A 592 2.11 71.56 2.28
N GLY A 593 0.94 71.04 2.66
CA GLY A 593 -0.11 70.61 1.73
C GLY A 593 0.28 69.40 0.88
N ARG A 594 1.34 68.67 1.26
CA ARG A 594 1.75 67.43 0.59
C ARG A 594 1.03 66.27 1.23
N LEU A 595 0.68 65.27 0.43
CA LEU A 595 0.13 64.02 0.95
C LEU A 595 1.13 63.41 1.96
N ALA A 596 0.63 63.12 3.15
CA ALA A 596 1.31 62.45 4.24
C ALA A 596 0.27 61.58 4.96
N ARG A 597 0.66 60.34 5.27
CA ARG A 597 -0.10 59.40 6.08
C ARG A 597 0.29 59.56 7.55
N SER A 598 -0.56 59.14 8.48
CA SER A 598 -0.15 59.13 9.90
C SER A 598 1.02 58.15 10.09
N PRO A 599 2.04 58.48 10.90
CA PRO A 599 3.16 57.56 11.15
C PRO A 599 2.73 56.26 11.85
N GLY A 600 1.60 56.25 12.55
CA GLY A 600 1.02 55.08 13.21
C GLY A 600 -0.15 54.45 12.45
N GLU A 601 -0.38 54.83 11.20
CA GLU A 601 -1.50 54.30 10.42
C GLU A 601 -1.38 52.78 10.27
N GLY A 602 -2.46 52.05 10.57
CA GLY A 602 -2.50 50.59 10.54
C GLY A 602 -1.93 49.90 11.79
N ALA A 603 -1.34 50.63 12.74
CA ALA A 603 -0.89 50.05 14.00
C ALA A 603 -2.07 49.57 14.87
N PHE A 604 -1.83 48.58 15.72
CA PHE A 604 -2.83 48.07 16.65
C PHE A 604 -3.19 49.12 17.71
N ILE A 605 -4.49 49.37 17.84
CA ILE A 605 -5.08 50.23 18.87
C ILE A 605 -6.11 49.37 19.62
N PRO A 606 -5.95 49.14 20.94
CA PRO A 606 -6.90 48.33 21.67
C PRO A 606 -8.29 48.95 21.70
N ALA A 607 -9.31 48.10 21.81
CA ALA A 607 -10.69 48.55 21.96
C ALA A 607 -10.83 49.50 23.16
N GLY A 608 -11.55 50.62 22.96
CA GLY A 608 -11.80 51.62 24.01
C GLY A 608 -10.75 52.72 24.14
N PHE A 609 -9.65 52.67 23.39
CA PHE A 609 -8.71 53.78 23.30
C PHE A 609 -9.17 54.82 22.27
N PRO A 610 -9.06 56.14 22.57
CA PRO A 610 -9.56 57.18 21.67
C PRO A 610 -8.77 57.24 20.35
N PHE A 611 -9.47 57.33 19.21
CA PHE A 611 -8.86 57.41 17.87
C PHE A 611 -7.85 58.56 17.66
N ALA A 612 -7.87 59.59 18.51
CA ALA A 612 -6.87 60.68 18.52
C ALA A 612 -5.54 60.26 19.22
N PHE A 613 -5.19 58.98 19.16
CA PHE A 613 -4.04 58.33 19.80
C PHE A 613 -2.71 58.55 19.06
N ASP A 614 -2.55 59.67 18.35
CA ASP A 614 -1.29 60.08 17.71
C ASP A 614 -0.52 61.07 18.62
N ALA A 615 -0.69 60.91 19.94
CA ALA A 615 -0.05 61.75 20.93
C ALA A 615 1.45 61.43 20.97
N GLY A 616 2.23 62.08 20.10
CA GLY A 616 3.45 62.82 20.46
C GLY A 616 4.64 62.13 21.15
N GLU A 617 4.46 61.02 21.84
CA GLU A 617 5.41 60.45 22.76
C GLU A 617 6.37 59.52 22.01
N THR A 618 7.65 59.76 22.27
CA THR A 618 8.76 58.96 21.76
C THR A 618 9.80 58.84 22.85
N LEU A 619 10.46 57.69 22.93
CA LEU A 619 11.59 57.49 23.80
C LEU A 619 12.76 58.37 23.35
N ALA A 620 13.65 58.72 24.29
CA ALA A 620 14.77 59.62 24.02
C ALA A 620 15.94 58.96 23.27
N TRP A 621 15.99 57.63 23.22
CA TRP A 621 17.05 56.88 22.53
C TRP A 621 16.72 56.65 21.06
N ASP A 622 17.69 56.15 20.28
CA ASP A 622 17.53 55.67 18.91
C ASP A 622 18.05 54.23 18.86
N ASP A 623 17.22 53.28 18.44
CA ASP A 623 17.57 51.86 18.34
C ASP A 623 18.18 51.47 16.98
N GLY A 624 18.28 52.43 16.05
CA GLY A 624 18.83 52.25 14.72
C GLY A 624 17.81 51.83 13.65
N TRP A 625 16.55 51.62 14.00
CA TRP A 625 15.51 51.11 13.10
C TRP A 625 14.30 52.05 13.06
N LEU A 626 13.90 52.50 11.86
CA LEU A 626 12.73 53.37 11.75
C LEU A 626 11.41 52.62 11.99
N PHE A 627 11.34 51.36 11.52
CA PHE A 627 10.19 50.49 11.72
C PHE A 627 10.69 49.26 12.49
N PHE A 628 10.85 48.14 11.82
CA PHE A 628 11.16 46.87 12.47
C PHE A 628 12.61 46.43 12.22
N ALA A 629 13.24 45.91 13.26
CA ALA A 629 14.51 45.22 13.18
C ALA A 629 14.34 43.82 12.57
N PRO A 630 15.34 43.29 11.85
CA PRO A 630 15.33 41.89 11.43
C PRO A 630 15.43 40.97 12.65
N VAL A 631 14.64 39.90 12.66
CA VAL A 631 14.36 39.06 13.83
C VAL A 631 15.60 38.40 14.47
N ALA A 632 16.66 38.16 13.67
CA ALA A 632 17.86 37.42 14.10
C ALA A 632 19.12 38.30 14.27
N VAL A 633 19.02 39.64 14.31
CA VAL A 633 20.20 40.52 14.29
C VAL A 633 20.81 40.75 15.67
N GLY A 634 22.01 40.20 15.87
CA GLY A 634 23.05 40.78 16.74
C GLY A 634 22.80 40.78 18.25
N THR A 635 21.70 40.20 18.72
CA THR A 635 21.39 40.13 20.14
C THR A 635 22.03 38.90 20.77
N GLN A 636 22.76 39.07 21.87
CA GLN A 636 23.17 37.97 22.74
C GLN A 636 22.01 37.43 23.60
N ASP A 637 20.84 38.07 23.49
CA ASP A 637 19.64 37.73 24.26
C ASP A 637 19.08 36.38 23.85
N ALA A 638 18.54 35.65 24.82
CA ALA A 638 18.07 34.31 24.53
C ALA A 638 16.75 34.34 23.74
N THR A 639 15.92 35.36 23.97
CA THR A 639 14.65 35.57 23.27
C THR A 639 14.52 37.05 22.84
N PRO A 640 15.24 37.43 21.77
CA PRO A 640 15.21 38.81 21.31
C PRO A 640 13.82 39.23 20.87
N HIS A 641 13.57 40.54 20.99
CA HIS A 641 12.31 41.15 20.56
C HIS A 641 11.07 40.52 21.20
N VAL A 642 11.18 39.97 22.42
CA VAL A 642 9.97 39.65 23.20
C VAL A 642 9.26 40.94 23.62
N LEU A 643 9.98 42.05 23.75
CA LEU A 643 9.41 43.39 23.92
C LEU A 643 9.81 44.27 22.73
N GLY A 644 8.83 44.98 22.16
CA GLY A 644 9.02 45.81 20.97
C GLY A 644 9.17 44.98 19.69
N ASN A 645 9.71 45.60 18.64
CA ASN A 645 9.65 45.11 17.27
C ASN A 645 8.21 44.99 16.77
N VAL A 646 7.59 43.81 16.79
CA VAL A 646 6.15 43.67 16.58
C VAL A 646 5.46 43.20 17.85
N ALA A 647 4.25 43.68 18.08
CA ALA A 647 3.40 43.09 19.10
C ALA A 647 2.94 41.72 18.62
N GLU A 648 2.50 40.85 19.53
CA GLU A 648 2.27 39.44 19.21
C GLU A 648 0.84 38.99 19.50
N PHE A 649 0.27 38.23 18.57
CA PHE A 649 -0.97 37.51 18.82
C PHE A 649 -0.77 36.41 19.87
N VAL A 650 -1.58 36.45 20.93
CA VAL A 650 -1.63 35.43 21.99
C VAL A 650 -3.08 35.06 22.33
N THR A 651 -3.26 33.96 23.07
CA THR A 651 -4.58 33.54 23.56
C THR A 651 -4.67 33.51 25.08
N VAL A 652 -5.87 33.72 25.63
CA VAL A 652 -6.09 33.59 27.09
C VAL A 652 -5.86 32.14 27.56
N ASP A 653 -6.40 31.17 26.81
CA ASP A 653 -6.26 29.74 27.09
C ASP A 653 -5.64 29.00 25.89
N VAL A 654 -5.24 27.75 26.10
CA VAL A 654 -4.64 26.91 25.05
C VAL A 654 -5.62 26.71 23.90
N TRP A 655 -5.26 27.24 22.73
CA TRP A 655 -5.99 27.04 21.49
C TRP A 655 -5.59 25.68 20.88
N PRO A 656 -6.52 24.75 20.61
CA PRO A 656 -6.19 23.53 19.86
C PRO A 656 -5.60 23.82 18.48
N VAL A 657 -4.64 23.01 18.05
CA VAL A 657 -4.06 23.08 16.70
C VAL A 657 -5.16 22.94 15.66
N ALA A 658 -5.27 23.91 14.74
CA ALA A 658 -6.24 23.87 13.66
C ALA A 658 -5.91 22.72 12.68
N LYS A 659 -6.92 21.96 12.24
CA LYS A 659 -6.70 20.83 11.31
C LYS A 659 -6.59 21.28 9.85
N ASN A 660 -7.14 22.44 9.54
CA ASN A 660 -7.17 23.06 8.22
C ASN A 660 -7.49 24.55 8.38
N ASN A 661 -7.47 25.26 7.26
CA ASN A 661 -7.69 26.70 7.16
C ASN A 661 -9.13 27.11 7.56
N VAL A 662 -10.15 26.32 7.19
CA VAL A 662 -11.55 26.56 7.57
C VAL A 662 -11.74 26.47 9.09
N ASP A 663 -11.11 25.49 9.73
CA ASP A 663 -11.15 25.32 11.19
C ASP A 663 -10.48 26.48 11.91
N ALA A 664 -9.36 27.00 11.38
CA ALA A 664 -8.68 28.17 11.93
C ALA A 664 -9.60 29.42 11.90
N VAL A 665 -10.26 29.69 10.77
CA VAL A 665 -11.20 30.81 10.63
C VAL A 665 -12.40 30.66 11.55
N ARG A 666 -13.03 29.47 11.54
CA ARG A 666 -14.21 29.20 12.37
C ARG A 666 -13.88 29.34 13.85
N TRP A 667 -12.73 28.85 14.28
CA TRP A 667 -12.33 28.94 15.67
C TRP A 667 -12.02 30.38 16.05
N ALA A 668 -11.25 31.11 15.25
CA ALA A 668 -10.92 32.52 15.50
C ALA A 668 -12.20 33.36 15.66
N ALA A 669 -13.19 33.15 14.80
CA ALA A 669 -14.48 33.83 14.90
C ALA A 669 -15.26 33.47 16.17
N LYS A 670 -15.30 32.18 16.55
CA LYS A 670 -16.03 31.69 17.74
C LYS A 670 -15.37 32.09 19.06
N ASN A 671 -14.05 32.30 19.06
CA ASN A 671 -13.26 32.53 20.25
C ASN A 671 -12.49 33.85 20.17
N ALA A 672 -13.04 34.83 19.44
CA ALA A 672 -12.47 36.17 19.31
C ALA A 672 -12.12 36.79 20.67
N GLN A 673 -13.00 36.59 21.65
CA GLN A 673 -12.80 37.03 23.03
C GLN A 673 -11.62 36.38 23.75
N GLN A 674 -10.97 35.36 23.19
CA GLN A 674 -9.73 34.78 23.73
C GLN A 674 -8.48 35.37 23.07
N LEU A 675 -8.60 36.02 21.92
CA LEU A 675 -7.48 36.59 21.19
C LEU A 675 -7.04 37.90 21.85
N ARG A 676 -5.73 38.07 22.03
CA ARG A 676 -5.13 39.27 22.57
C ARG A 676 -3.88 39.64 21.77
N VAL A 677 -3.44 40.88 21.93
CA VAL A 677 -2.15 41.38 21.47
C VAL A 677 -1.32 41.82 22.69
N ILE A 678 -0.04 41.48 22.73
CA ILE A 678 0.88 41.77 23.84
C ILE A 678 2.29 42.10 23.31
N GLY A 679 3.17 42.70 24.12
CA GLY A 679 4.59 42.89 23.83
C GLY A 679 5.00 44.29 23.39
N GLY A 680 4.05 45.06 22.85
CA GLY A 680 4.35 46.34 22.21
C GLY A 680 5.13 46.17 20.90
N SER A 681 5.41 47.27 20.21
CA SER A 681 5.96 47.29 18.86
C SER A 681 6.68 48.61 18.59
N ALA A 682 7.39 48.71 17.46
CA ALA A 682 7.96 49.96 16.96
C ALA A 682 6.92 51.08 16.76
N LEU A 683 5.65 50.71 16.55
CA LEU A 683 4.54 51.63 16.35
C LEU A 683 3.63 51.73 17.58
N PHE A 684 3.97 51.08 18.68
CA PHE A 684 3.13 50.98 19.88
C PHE A 684 3.08 52.28 20.68
N HIS A 685 1.91 52.61 21.20
CA HIS A 685 1.72 53.81 21.99
C HIS A 685 2.32 53.67 23.39
N LEU A 686 3.23 54.56 23.79
CA LEU A 686 3.99 54.44 25.05
C LEU A 686 3.15 54.56 26.34
N GLN A 687 1.92 55.07 26.25
CA GLN A 687 0.97 55.05 27.37
C GLN A 687 0.35 53.68 27.65
N MET A 688 0.51 52.73 26.75
CA MET A 688 0.08 51.35 26.96
C MET A 688 1.20 50.55 27.61
N ASP A 689 0.84 49.59 28.46
CA ASP A 689 1.80 48.70 29.09
C ASP A 689 2.07 47.50 28.16
N PRO A 690 3.29 47.30 27.63
CA PRO A 690 3.59 46.20 26.73
C PRO A 690 3.45 44.81 27.39
N PHE A 691 3.39 44.72 28.72
CA PHE A 691 3.20 43.45 29.44
C PHE A 691 1.73 43.06 29.64
N VAL A 692 0.81 43.95 29.28
CA VAL A 692 -0.63 43.72 29.41
C VAL A 692 -1.18 43.22 28.08
N ALA A 693 -1.88 42.08 28.12
CA ALA A 693 -2.57 41.53 26.96
C ALA A 693 -3.85 42.34 26.66
N HIS A 694 -3.93 42.92 25.48
CA HIS A 694 -5.02 43.79 25.05
C HIS A 694 -6.03 43.09 24.13
N GLU A 695 -7.31 43.43 24.26
CA GLU A 695 -8.38 42.88 23.41
C GLU A 695 -8.30 43.40 21.98
N ILE A 696 -8.60 42.49 21.04
CA ILE A 696 -8.61 42.77 19.61
C ILE A 696 -10.04 43.03 19.15
N ASP A 697 -10.26 44.11 18.40
CA ASP A 697 -11.48 44.24 17.60
C ASP A 697 -11.36 43.33 16.36
N VAL A 698 -12.27 42.36 16.26
CA VAL A 698 -12.30 41.37 15.17
C VAL A 698 -12.46 42.06 13.81
N ILE A 699 -13.28 43.11 13.74
CA ILE A 699 -13.57 43.82 12.50
C ILE A 699 -12.30 44.51 12.00
N ASP A 700 -11.58 45.19 12.88
CA ASP A 700 -10.35 45.90 12.54
C ASP A 700 -9.20 44.93 12.23
N SER A 701 -9.19 43.75 12.85
CA SER A 701 -8.17 42.72 12.59
C SER A 701 -8.30 42.01 11.23
N ASN A 702 -9.33 42.33 10.44
CA ASN A 702 -9.59 41.69 9.14
C ASN A 702 -8.54 41.96 8.07
N GLU A 703 -7.65 42.93 8.24
CA GLU A 703 -6.50 43.10 7.34
C GLU A 703 -5.17 42.75 8.01
N GLY A 704 -5.22 42.45 9.32
CA GLY A 704 -4.07 42.43 10.20
C GLY A 704 -3.52 43.84 10.45
N PHE A 705 -2.71 43.97 11.49
CA PHE A 705 -2.11 45.24 11.88
C PHE A 705 -0.70 45.39 11.31
N ALA A 706 -0.30 46.65 11.09
CA ALA A 706 1.00 47.03 10.55
C ALA A 706 2.17 46.82 11.50
N ASP A 707 1.90 46.34 12.73
CA ASP A 707 2.88 46.16 13.79
C ASP A 707 2.55 44.96 14.70
N VAL A 708 1.68 44.05 14.25
CA VAL A 708 1.36 42.81 14.98
C VAL A 708 1.78 41.60 14.18
N GLY A 709 2.67 40.81 14.75
CA GLY A 709 3.09 39.49 14.30
C GLY A 709 2.71 38.39 15.28
N PHE A 710 3.52 37.33 15.34
CA PHE A 710 3.27 36.21 16.23
C PHE A 710 4.53 35.38 16.47
N ARG A 711 4.49 34.60 17.56
CA ARG A 711 5.35 33.45 17.84
C ARG A 711 4.55 32.16 17.71
N MET A 712 5.23 31.02 17.69
CA MET A 712 4.57 29.71 17.73
C MET A 712 4.83 29.02 19.05
N ALA A 713 3.84 28.25 19.51
CA ALA A 713 3.94 27.41 20.69
C ALA A 713 3.48 25.98 20.38
N PHE A 714 4.04 24.99 21.07
CA PHE A 714 3.45 23.66 21.15
C PHE A 714 3.63 23.09 22.55
N ALA A 715 2.70 22.21 22.94
CA ALA A 715 2.75 21.47 24.19
C ALA A 715 2.07 20.12 23.95
N ALA A 716 2.26 19.17 24.87
CA ALA A 716 1.29 18.09 24.99
C ALA A 716 -0.09 18.72 25.19
N PRO A 717 -1.16 18.17 24.59
CA PRO A 717 -2.50 18.72 24.72
C PRO A 717 -2.81 18.95 26.20
N ALA A 718 -3.04 20.22 26.56
CA ALA A 718 -3.34 20.59 27.93
C ALA A 718 -4.54 19.77 28.40
N ARG A 719 -4.37 18.98 29.47
CA ARG A 719 -5.51 18.30 30.07
C ARG A 719 -6.48 19.35 30.56
N SER A 720 -7.76 19.12 30.30
CA SER A 720 -8.82 19.88 30.97
C SER A 720 -8.55 19.82 32.49
N PRO A 721 -8.56 20.94 33.23
CA PRO A 721 -8.09 21.01 34.63
C PRO A 721 -8.80 20.11 35.65
N ALA A 722 -9.81 19.34 35.23
CA ALA A 722 -10.53 18.36 36.03
C ALA A 722 -10.67 17.02 35.26
N GLY A 723 -9.56 16.54 34.69
CA GLY A 723 -9.57 15.41 33.77
C GLY A 723 -10.18 14.13 34.37
N ASP A 724 -11.28 13.69 33.77
CA ASP A 724 -11.92 12.38 33.97
C ASP A 724 -10.86 11.27 34.02
N ILE A 725 -11.01 10.33 34.96
CA ILE A 725 -10.18 9.12 35.10
C ILE A 725 -9.93 8.43 33.75
N ALA A 726 -10.91 8.39 32.86
CA ALA A 726 -10.77 7.86 31.50
C ALA A 726 -9.65 8.56 30.72
N SER A 727 -9.63 9.90 30.71
CA SER A 727 -8.57 10.70 30.07
C SER A 727 -7.21 10.52 30.76
N ALA A 728 -7.23 10.34 32.09
CA ALA A 728 -6.03 10.06 32.87
C ALA A 728 -5.39 8.73 32.42
N VAL A 729 -6.20 7.67 32.35
CA VAL A 729 -5.82 6.31 31.93
C VAL A 729 -5.39 6.27 30.48
N LEU A 730 -6.15 6.86 29.56
CA LEU A 730 -5.79 6.89 28.13
C LEU A 730 -4.44 7.56 27.89
N GLY A 731 -4.09 8.58 28.68
CA GLY A 731 -2.76 9.19 28.61
C GLY A 731 -1.63 8.25 29.03
N VAL A 732 -1.86 7.35 29.99
CA VAL A 732 -0.91 6.28 30.34
C VAL A 732 -0.82 5.24 29.22
N LEU A 733 -1.94 4.99 28.54
CA LEU A 733 -2.05 4.02 27.45
C LEU A 733 -1.69 4.58 26.07
N THR A 734 -1.12 5.79 25.97
CA THR A 734 -0.77 6.42 24.68
C THR A 734 0.68 6.94 24.69
N PRO A 735 1.63 6.26 24.00
CA PRO A 735 1.46 4.97 23.31
C PRO A 735 1.19 3.84 24.30
N THR A 736 0.52 2.78 23.84
CA THR A 736 0.14 1.68 24.72
C THR A 736 1.40 0.90 25.14
N PRO A 737 1.64 0.73 26.46
CA PRO A 737 2.89 0.16 26.97
C PRO A 737 2.89 -1.36 26.86
N TYR A 738 2.73 -1.90 25.66
CA TYR A 738 2.81 -3.33 25.40
C TYR A 738 4.19 -3.88 25.72
N LEU A 739 4.19 -5.09 26.27
CA LEU A 739 5.41 -5.83 26.54
C LEU A 739 5.94 -6.43 25.24
N LYS A 740 7.17 -6.03 24.89
CA LYS A 740 7.87 -6.51 23.70
C LYS A 740 8.29 -7.99 23.84
N PRO A 741 8.44 -8.72 22.73
CA PRO A 741 9.06 -10.04 22.74
C PRO A 741 10.44 -9.99 23.39
N ARG A 742 10.82 -11.04 24.12
CA ARG A 742 12.17 -11.17 24.69
C ARG A 742 13.21 -11.48 23.63
#